data_AF-A0A817Y7K4-F1
#
_entry.id   AF-A0A817Y7K4-F1
#
_cell.length_a   1.000
_cell.length_b   1.000
_cell.length_c   1.000
_cell.angle_alpha   90.00
_cell.angle_beta   90.00
_cell.angle_gamma   90.00
#
_symmetry.space_group_name_H-M   'P 1'
#
loop_
_entity.id
_entity.type
_entity.pdbx_description
1 polymer ?
#
loop_
_entity_poly.entity_id
_entity_poly.type
_entity_poly.pdbx_seq_one_letter_code
_entity_poly.pdbx_strand_id
1 'polypeptide(L)'
;MSKAYNFDWQIEVSPRLLKGDYFDRWDEENATLEQNCLFRVDTYGFFIYWQSEGRDGQVIELSQVSDIRPGKAPTDPKIGADLMANALIYGRGNIDERTVTICSGIDFVQISHTNITGADPPTAKAWIEGLRKITHNHKANNICPTTILRKHWMKISFMLNVNQKIPVRSISKTFASGKTEKRIFEILKELGLPSGKNDEINPNDFTFEKFCDLYHKICPRTDIAVLFDELSGGKDYITTKQFVEWLNETQRDPRLNEILFPFYDTNSALRIIDRYELRANYRDRGHLSCDGLTRYLMSDENAPVFLDRLEVYHDMEQPLCHYLINSSHNTYLQGRQFGGRSSVEMYRQVLLAGCRCIELDCWDGKNDSEPIITHGKAMCSDINFKEVIFAIRDTAFVTSDYPVILSFENHCSRLQQYKLAHYCEEILGDLLLTKPLDTHPLEPGVPLPSPNLLKKKILIKNKRLKPEVEKHQLDLFLEGCDSEINNDNDLDSAANVEGEDGPTAYVDNLKLRDDDDDEAHPELNVDINDDGSRRTILGQIMKLKPSANLSREEEEAFYNGYQHKGATTNIHPLLSSRVNYTQPIKFPGFSKAEERNIHYHMSSFSENVALQHLRQNPIEFVNYNKRQLSRVYPKGGRVDSSNYMPQIFWNAGCQMVSLNFQTPDLPMQLNLGKFEYNGNCG
;
A
#
# COMPACT_ATOMS: atom_id res chain seq x y z
N MET A 1 -16.98 -6.36 23.38
CA MET A 1 -17.77 -5.22 23.87
C MET A 1 -19.15 -5.71 24.34
N SER A 2 -19.71 -5.20 25.44
CA SER A 2 -21.05 -5.62 25.94
C SER A 2 -22.18 -5.28 24.95
N LYS A 3 -22.05 -4.16 24.24
CA LYS A 3 -22.91 -3.82 23.09
C LYS A 3 -22.52 -4.66 21.87
N ALA A 4 -23.51 -5.26 21.21
CA ALA A 4 -23.29 -5.96 19.94
C ALA A 4 -22.72 -4.97 18.91
N TYR A 5 -21.48 -5.22 18.48
CA TYR A 5 -20.89 -4.53 17.35
C TYR A 5 -21.21 -5.36 16.10
N ASN A 6 -21.93 -4.77 15.15
CA ASN A 6 -22.18 -5.41 13.87
C ASN A 6 -21.02 -5.06 12.94
N PHE A 7 -20.11 -6.01 12.72
CA PHE A 7 -19.00 -5.80 11.81
C PHE A 7 -19.50 -5.90 10.36
N ASP A 8 -19.92 -4.76 9.81
CA ASP A 8 -20.36 -4.67 8.43
C ASP A 8 -19.15 -4.54 7.49
N TRP A 9 -18.60 -5.70 7.14
CA TRP A 9 -17.51 -5.86 6.18
C TRP A 9 -18.02 -6.21 4.79
N GLN A 10 -19.25 -6.71 4.64
CA GLN A 10 -19.73 -7.22 3.36
C GLN A 10 -20.20 -6.06 2.48
N ILE A 11 -19.62 -5.95 1.29
CA ILE A 11 -20.10 -5.01 0.27
C ILE A 11 -21.02 -5.75 -0.68
N GLU A 12 -22.20 -5.19 -0.96
CA GLU A 12 -23.17 -5.79 -1.87
C GLU A 12 -22.60 -5.93 -3.29
N VAL A 13 -22.53 -7.17 -3.77
CA VAL A 13 -22.09 -7.47 -5.13
C VAL A 13 -23.25 -7.24 -6.10
N SER A 14 -23.01 -6.46 -7.15
CA SER A 14 -24.08 -6.11 -8.09
C SER A 14 -24.74 -7.35 -8.73
N PRO A 15 -26.06 -7.31 -9.01
CA PRO A 15 -26.76 -8.44 -9.62
C PRO A 15 -26.16 -8.91 -10.94
N ARG A 16 -25.54 -7.98 -11.69
CA ARG A 16 -24.84 -8.28 -12.95
C ARG A 16 -23.61 -9.16 -12.71
N LEU A 17 -22.75 -8.80 -11.75
CA LEU A 17 -21.56 -9.58 -11.40
C LEU A 17 -21.91 -10.97 -10.84
N LEU A 18 -23.00 -11.08 -10.07
CA LEU A 18 -23.51 -12.35 -9.56
C LEU A 18 -24.00 -13.27 -10.69
N LYS A 19 -24.78 -12.72 -11.63
CA LYS A 19 -25.28 -13.46 -12.79
C LYS A 19 -24.15 -13.88 -13.72
N GLY A 20 -23.19 -12.98 -13.91
CA GLY A 20 -22.06 -13.11 -14.80
C GLY A 20 -22.34 -12.64 -16.23
N ASP A 21 -21.25 -12.36 -16.95
CA ASP A 21 -21.24 -12.08 -18.38
C ASP A 21 -20.13 -12.92 -19.03
N TYR A 22 -20.24 -13.14 -20.33
CA TYR A 22 -19.23 -13.86 -21.11
C TYR A 22 -18.12 -12.91 -21.56
N PHE A 23 -16.87 -13.35 -21.38
CA PHE A 23 -15.67 -12.66 -21.83
C PHE A 23 -14.71 -13.62 -22.51
N ASP A 24 -13.88 -13.08 -23.40
CA ASP A 24 -12.67 -13.75 -23.86
C ASP A 24 -11.51 -13.33 -22.94
N ARG A 25 -10.88 -14.29 -22.24
CA ARG A 25 -9.73 -14.04 -21.37
C ARG A 25 -8.44 -14.25 -22.15
N TRP A 26 -7.51 -13.32 -22.06
CA TRP A 26 -6.23 -13.44 -22.75
C TRP A 26 -5.06 -12.97 -21.90
N ASP A 27 -3.89 -13.48 -22.27
CA ASP A 27 -2.62 -13.25 -21.60
C ASP A 27 -1.53 -13.12 -22.65
N GLU A 28 -0.91 -11.93 -22.70
CA GLU A 28 0.16 -11.60 -23.63
C GLU A 28 1.45 -12.36 -23.32
N GLU A 29 1.79 -12.56 -22.05
CA GLU A 29 3.05 -13.19 -21.65
C GLU A 29 3.07 -14.67 -22.04
N ASN A 30 1.92 -15.33 -21.91
CA ASN A 30 1.78 -16.75 -22.22
C ASN A 30 1.19 -17.02 -23.62
N ALA A 31 0.88 -15.97 -24.39
CA ALA A 31 0.19 -16.05 -25.68
C ALA A 31 -1.08 -16.94 -25.63
N THR A 32 -1.86 -16.83 -24.55
CA THR A 32 -3.07 -17.64 -24.35
C THR A 32 -4.32 -16.84 -24.59
N LEU A 33 -5.30 -17.48 -25.24
CA LEU A 33 -6.65 -16.97 -25.44
C LEU A 33 -7.65 -18.06 -25.03
N GLU A 34 -8.54 -17.71 -24.11
CA GLU A 34 -9.62 -18.55 -23.62
C GLU A 34 -10.94 -17.88 -23.98
N GLN A 35 -11.70 -18.50 -24.87
CA GLN A 35 -12.88 -17.89 -25.45
C GLN A 35 -14.15 -18.22 -24.66
N ASN A 36 -15.13 -17.31 -24.70
CA ASN A 36 -16.48 -17.53 -24.18
C ASN A 36 -16.51 -18.00 -22.71
N CYS A 37 -15.67 -17.40 -21.87
CA CYS A 37 -15.58 -17.70 -20.45
C CYS A 37 -16.68 -16.96 -19.70
N LEU A 38 -17.51 -17.67 -18.93
CA LEU A 38 -18.51 -17.05 -18.07
C LEU A 38 -17.86 -16.59 -16.77
N PHE A 39 -17.56 -15.29 -16.67
CA PHE A 39 -17.03 -14.69 -15.46
C PHE A 39 -18.17 -14.35 -14.49
N ARG A 40 -17.95 -14.63 -13.20
CA ARG A 40 -18.87 -14.33 -12.10
C ARG A 40 -18.10 -13.84 -10.88
N VAL A 41 -18.82 -13.15 -10.00
CA VAL A 41 -18.35 -12.83 -8.65
C VAL A 41 -19.28 -13.51 -7.65
N ASP A 42 -18.73 -14.05 -6.57
CA ASP A 42 -19.55 -14.68 -5.54
C ASP A 42 -20.30 -13.65 -4.68
N THR A 43 -21.28 -14.13 -3.90
CA THR A 43 -22.19 -13.30 -3.09
C THR A 43 -21.51 -12.51 -1.97
N TYR A 44 -20.33 -12.91 -1.52
CA TYR A 44 -19.54 -12.23 -0.49
C TYR A 44 -18.44 -11.34 -1.07
N GLY A 45 -18.21 -11.37 -2.39
CA GLY A 45 -17.14 -10.62 -3.03
C GLY A 45 -15.75 -11.13 -2.64
N PHE A 46 -15.58 -12.44 -2.49
CA PHE A 46 -14.26 -13.03 -2.21
C PHE A 46 -13.49 -13.40 -3.47
N PHE A 47 -14.18 -13.83 -4.52
CA PHE A 47 -13.60 -14.39 -5.72
C PHE A 47 -14.32 -13.88 -6.98
N ILE A 48 -13.51 -13.51 -7.96
CA ILE A 48 -13.91 -13.57 -9.37
C ILE A 48 -13.62 -14.99 -9.83
N TYR A 49 -14.57 -15.68 -10.45
CA TYR A 49 -14.39 -17.06 -10.88
C TYR A 49 -15.01 -17.32 -12.26
N TRP A 50 -14.42 -18.24 -12.99
CA TRP A 50 -14.88 -18.67 -14.32
C TRP A 50 -14.41 -20.11 -14.59
N GLN A 51 -14.93 -20.70 -15.65
CA GLN A 51 -14.41 -21.94 -16.19
C GLN A 51 -14.44 -21.87 -17.71
N SER A 52 -13.31 -22.23 -18.30
CA SER A 52 -13.10 -22.24 -19.75
C SER A 52 -13.33 -23.65 -20.31
N GLU A 53 -13.69 -23.75 -21.59
CA GLU A 53 -13.92 -25.04 -22.22
C GLU A 53 -12.66 -25.92 -22.16
N GLY A 54 -12.81 -27.15 -21.66
CA GLY A 54 -11.71 -28.11 -21.51
C GLY A 54 -10.71 -27.77 -20.39
N ARG A 55 -10.99 -26.79 -19.53
CA ARG A 55 -10.15 -26.43 -18.38
C ARG A 55 -10.88 -26.61 -17.05
N ASP A 56 -10.08 -26.72 -15.99
CA ASP A 56 -10.58 -26.66 -14.62
C ASP A 56 -11.02 -25.23 -14.28
N GLY A 57 -11.92 -25.09 -13.31
CA GLY A 57 -12.40 -23.81 -12.81
C GLY A 57 -11.27 -22.99 -12.20
N GLN A 58 -11.31 -21.69 -12.47
CA GLN A 58 -10.29 -20.72 -12.08
C GLN A 58 -10.91 -19.65 -11.19
N VAL A 59 -10.08 -19.12 -10.30
CA VAL A 59 -10.48 -18.07 -9.36
C VAL A 59 -9.39 -17.01 -9.28
N ILE A 60 -9.80 -15.75 -9.13
CA ILE A 60 -8.97 -14.63 -8.68
C ILE A 60 -9.53 -14.19 -7.34
N GLU A 61 -8.68 -14.12 -6.33
CA GLU A 61 -9.05 -13.70 -4.99
C GLU A 61 -9.11 -12.17 -4.92
N LEU A 62 -10.27 -11.60 -4.61
CA LEU A 62 -10.49 -10.15 -4.63
C LEU A 62 -9.63 -9.39 -3.61
N SER A 63 -9.23 -10.02 -2.51
CA SER A 63 -8.28 -9.42 -1.56
C SER A 63 -6.85 -9.30 -2.10
N GLN A 64 -6.55 -9.94 -3.24
CA GLN A 64 -5.27 -9.80 -3.96
C GLN A 64 -5.39 -8.89 -5.18
N VAL A 65 -6.61 -8.40 -5.51
CA VAL A 65 -6.82 -7.46 -6.60
C VAL A 65 -6.48 -6.06 -6.10
N SER A 66 -5.47 -5.45 -6.71
CA SER A 66 -5.03 -4.11 -6.37
C SER A 66 -5.62 -3.04 -7.28
N ASP A 67 -5.92 -3.34 -8.54
CA ASP A 67 -6.51 -2.35 -9.46
C ASP A 67 -7.42 -3.03 -10.48
N ILE A 68 -8.44 -2.30 -10.92
CA ILE A 68 -9.35 -2.67 -12.00
C ILE A 68 -9.39 -1.48 -12.96
N ARG A 69 -9.02 -1.68 -14.21
CA ARG A 69 -8.91 -0.59 -15.18
C ARG A 69 -9.45 -0.94 -16.56
N PRO A 70 -9.81 0.07 -17.37
CA PRO A 70 -9.95 -0.13 -18.81
C PRO A 70 -8.68 -0.75 -19.36
N GLY A 71 -8.82 -1.83 -20.11
CA GLY A 71 -7.71 -2.50 -20.75
C GLY A 71 -7.34 -1.85 -22.07
N LYS A 72 -6.24 -2.34 -22.65
CA LYS A 72 -5.83 -2.03 -24.02
C LYS A 72 -6.02 -3.25 -24.89
N ALA A 73 -6.18 -3.04 -26.19
CA ALA A 73 -6.13 -4.09 -27.19
C ALA A 73 -4.78 -4.82 -27.08
N PRO A 74 -4.77 -6.15 -27.33
CA PRO A 74 -3.55 -6.92 -27.27
C PRO A 74 -2.54 -6.40 -28.27
N THR A 75 -1.28 -6.34 -27.85
CA THR A 75 -0.16 -6.01 -28.73
C THR A 75 0.21 -7.19 -29.65
N ASP A 76 -0.12 -8.42 -29.22
CA ASP A 76 0.04 -9.64 -30.03
C ASP A 76 -0.96 -9.63 -31.21
N PRO A 77 -0.48 -9.63 -32.47
CA PRO A 77 -1.35 -9.54 -33.64
C PRO A 77 -2.29 -10.74 -33.80
N LYS A 78 -1.90 -11.93 -33.34
CA LYS A 78 -2.70 -13.14 -33.44
C LYS A 78 -3.87 -13.08 -32.46
N ILE A 79 -3.60 -12.75 -31.20
CA ILE A 79 -4.66 -12.56 -30.19
C ILE A 79 -5.61 -11.45 -30.65
N GLY A 80 -5.06 -10.34 -31.17
CA GLY A 80 -5.85 -9.24 -31.72
C GLY A 80 -6.76 -9.68 -32.87
N ALA A 81 -6.23 -10.45 -33.84
CA ALA A 81 -7.00 -10.95 -34.97
C ALA A 81 -8.12 -11.91 -34.53
N ASP A 82 -7.83 -12.82 -33.59
CA ASP A 82 -8.82 -13.77 -33.07
C ASP A 82 -9.94 -13.05 -32.29
N LEU A 83 -9.59 -12.06 -31.48
CA LEU A 83 -10.57 -11.20 -30.78
C LEU A 83 -11.41 -10.37 -31.76
N MET A 84 -10.82 -9.85 -32.84
CA MET A 84 -11.56 -9.13 -33.89
C MET A 84 -12.52 -10.04 -34.64
N ALA A 85 -12.09 -11.26 -34.99
CA ALA A 85 -12.95 -12.24 -35.64
C ALA A 85 -14.18 -12.58 -34.79
N ASN A 86 -14.00 -12.78 -33.48
CA ASN A 86 -15.10 -12.98 -32.54
C ASN A 86 -15.97 -11.73 -32.39
N ALA A 87 -15.36 -10.54 -32.40
CA ALA A 87 -16.09 -9.28 -32.32
C ALA A 87 -17.04 -9.10 -33.51
N LEU A 88 -16.71 -9.58 -34.70
CA LEU A 88 -17.62 -9.53 -35.85
C LEU A 88 -18.88 -10.41 -35.67
N ILE A 89 -18.82 -11.41 -34.79
CA ILE A 89 -19.92 -12.35 -34.54
C ILE A 89 -20.76 -11.89 -33.32
N TYR A 90 -20.11 -11.49 -32.23
CA TYR A 90 -20.77 -11.23 -30.95
C TYR A 90 -20.47 -9.85 -30.34
N GLY A 91 -19.51 -9.12 -30.91
CA GLY A 91 -18.98 -7.88 -30.34
C GLY A 91 -19.42 -6.60 -31.04
N ARG A 92 -19.46 -5.48 -30.32
CA ARG A 92 -19.73 -4.15 -30.91
C ARG A 92 -18.82 -3.11 -30.28
N GLY A 93 -18.15 -2.28 -31.09
CA GLY A 93 -17.26 -1.21 -30.62
C GLY A 93 -15.78 -1.61 -30.62
N ASN A 94 -14.92 -0.67 -30.22
CA ASN A 94 -13.46 -0.88 -30.19
C ASN A 94 -13.09 -1.97 -29.15
N ILE A 95 -12.00 -2.72 -29.37
CA ILE A 95 -11.50 -3.70 -28.41
C ILE A 95 -11.10 -2.99 -27.10
N ASP A 96 -10.39 -1.86 -27.17
CA ASP A 96 -9.95 -1.10 -25.99
C ASP A 96 -11.11 -0.80 -25.03
N GLU A 97 -12.24 -0.34 -25.58
CA GLU A 97 -13.43 0.04 -24.82
C GLU A 97 -14.17 -1.15 -24.21
N ARG A 98 -13.86 -2.37 -24.67
CA ARG A 98 -14.48 -3.63 -24.24
C ARG A 98 -13.58 -4.47 -23.33
N THR A 99 -12.32 -4.07 -23.17
CA THR A 99 -11.36 -4.80 -22.35
C THR A 99 -11.39 -4.28 -20.92
N VAL A 100 -11.43 -5.20 -19.96
CA VAL A 100 -11.19 -4.95 -18.54
C VAL A 100 -9.87 -5.61 -18.17
N THR A 101 -8.97 -4.86 -17.54
CA THR A 101 -7.73 -5.38 -16.96
C THR A 101 -7.90 -5.48 -15.45
N ILE A 102 -7.74 -6.69 -14.92
CA ILE A 102 -7.72 -7.00 -13.50
C ILE A 102 -6.26 -7.16 -13.07
N CYS A 103 -5.78 -6.26 -12.23
CA CYS A 103 -4.43 -6.29 -11.68
C CYS A 103 -4.46 -6.97 -10.31
N SER A 104 -3.72 -8.07 -10.14
CA SER A 104 -3.68 -8.79 -8.88
C SER A 104 -2.27 -9.26 -8.52
N GLY A 105 -1.93 -9.24 -7.24
CA GLY A 105 -0.62 -9.67 -6.75
C GLY A 105 -0.64 -9.97 -5.26
N ILE A 106 0.37 -10.72 -4.81
CA ILE A 106 0.60 -11.00 -3.38
C ILE A 106 1.52 -9.96 -2.71
N ASP A 107 2.22 -9.17 -3.52
CA ASP A 107 3.11 -8.09 -3.13
C ASP A 107 3.01 -6.94 -4.14
N PHE A 108 3.71 -5.83 -3.88
CA PHE A 108 3.65 -4.62 -4.72
C PHE A 108 4.41 -4.72 -6.05
N VAL A 109 5.24 -5.75 -6.23
CA VAL A 109 6.17 -5.89 -7.35
C VAL A 109 5.66 -6.89 -8.38
N GLN A 110 5.19 -8.06 -7.92
CA GLN A 110 4.71 -9.16 -8.75
C GLN A 110 3.22 -9.02 -9.03
N ILE A 111 2.89 -8.10 -9.94
CA ILE A 111 1.52 -7.84 -10.39
C ILE A 111 1.22 -8.65 -11.65
N SER A 112 0.23 -9.55 -11.55
CA SER A 112 -0.37 -10.25 -12.67
C SER A 112 -1.50 -9.42 -13.28
N HIS A 113 -1.54 -9.37 -14.62
CA HIS A 113 -2.56 -8.67 -15.38
C HIS A 113 -3.45 -9.68 -16.09
N THR A 114 -4.69 -9.84 -15.62
CA THR A 114 -5.70 -10.65 -16.31
C THR A 114 -6.56 -9.74 -17.17
N ASN A 115 -6.46 -9.89 -18.50
CA ASN A 115 -7.26 -9.13 -19.45
C ASN A 115 -8.47 -9.94 -19.90
N ILE A 116 -9.66 -9.33 -19.83
CA ILE A 116 -10.91 -9.93 -20.28
C ILE A 116 -11.61 -8.98 -21.26
N THR A 117 -11.99 -9.47 -22.44
CA THR A 117 -12.64 -8.68 -23.49
C THR A 117 -14.10 -9.08 -23.60
N GLY A 118 -15.01 -8.13 -23.37
CA GLY A 118 -16.45 -8.36 -23.37
C GLY A 118 -17.11 -8.15 -24.74
N ALA A 119 -18.42 -8.37 -24.79
CA ALA A 119 -19.22 -8.17 -26.00
C ALA A 119 -19.27 -6.68 -26.43
N ASP A 120 -19.48 -5.76 -25.49
CA ASP A 120 -19.70 -4.34 -25.78
C ASP A 120 -19.14 -3.41 -24.67
N PRO A 121 -18.87 -2.13 -24.98
CA PRO A 121 -18.34 -1.17 -24.01
C PRO A 121 -19.20 -0.99 -22.75
N PRO A 122 -20.55 -0.94 -22.83
CA PRO A 122 -21.40 -0.90 -21.63
C PRO A 122 -21.15 -2.08 -20.68
N THR A 123 -20.87 -3.27 -21.20
CA THR A 123 -20.56 -4.46 -20.41
C THR A 123 -19.24 -4.29 -19.67
N ALA A 124 -18.17 -3.92 -20.37
CA ALA A 124 -16.87 -3.67 -19.75
C ALA A 124 -16.93 -2.57 -18.69
N LYS A 125 -17.62 -1.46 -19.00
CA LYS A 125 -17.83 -0.35 -18.06
C LYS A 125 -18.58 -0.80 -16.80
N ALA A 126 -19.66 -1.55 -16.94
CA ALA A 126 -20.43 -2.06 -15.80
C ALA A 126 -19.59 -3.01 -14.92
N TRP A 127 -18.72 -3.82 -15.53
CA TRP A 127 -17.78 -4.68 -14.80
C TRP A 127 -16.71 -3.89 -14.06
N ILE A 128 -16.10 -2.89 -14.71
CA ILE A 128 -15.12 -2.00 -14.07
C ILE A 128 -15.75 -1.30 -12.87
N GLU A 129 -16.91 -0.67 -13.04
CA GLU A 129 -17.61 0.03 -11.96
C GLU A 129 -18.08 -0.91 -10.85
N GLY A 130 -18.56 -2.10 -11.20
CA GLY A 130 -19.00 -3.11 -10.24
C GLY A 130 -17.86 -3.67 -9.41
N LEU A 131 -16.74 -4.04 -10.05
CA LEU A 131 -15.57 -4.60 -9.37
C LEU A 131 -14.89 -3.54 -8.49
N ARG A 132 -14.69 -2.31 -8.99
CA ARG A 132 -14.10 -1.21 -8.22
C ARG A 132 -14.83 -0.91 -6.90
N LYS A 133 -16.15 -1.13 -6.85
CA LYS A 133 -16.94 -0.95 -5.61
C LYS A 133 -16.66 -1.98 -4.53
N ILE A 134 -16.24 -3.19 -4.92
CA ILE A 134 -16.02 -4.31 -4.00
C ILE A 134 -14.53 -4.62 -3.79
N THR A 135 -13.65 -4.12 -4.66
CA THR A 135 -12.20 -4.08 -4.44
C THR A 135 -11.86 -3.10 -3.32
N HIS A 136 -10.67 -3.26 -2.70
CA HIS A 136 -10.21 -2.45 -1.56
C HIS A 136 -11.06 -2.54 -0.29
N ASN A 137 -11.82 -3.62 -0.15
CA ASN A 137 -12.53 -3.93 1.08
C ASN A 137 -11.56 -4.41 2.16
N HIS A 138 -10.85 -3.49 2.82
CA HIS A 138 -9.87 -3.82 3.86
C HIS A 138 -10.53 -4.46 5.10
N LYS A 139 -11.82 -4.18 5.35
CA LYS A 139 -12.57 -4.88 6.41
C LYS A 139 -12.65 -6.38 6.14
N ALA A 140 -12.77 -6.80 4.88
CA ALA A 140 -12.80 -8.23 4.52
C ALA A 140 -11.49 -8.98 4.87
N ASN A 141 -10.39 -8.28 5.12
CA ASN A 141 -9.14 -8.88 5.60
C ASN A 141 -9.19 -9.27 7.08
N ASN A 142 -10.17 -8.76 7.83
CA ASN A 142 -10.31 -8.92 9.28
C ASN A 142 -11.53 -9.77 9.67
N ILE A 143 -12.08 -10.53 8.74
CA ILE A 143 -13.24 -11.42 8.97
C ILE A 143 -12.91 -12.57 9.91
N CYS A 144 -13.91 -13.00 10.68
CA CYS A 144 -13.73 -14.08 11.64
C CYS A 144 -13.34 -15.44 11.03
N PRO A 145 -12.74 -16.34 11.83
CA PRO A 145 -12.34 -17.67 11.41
C PRO A 145 -13.45 -18.48 10.71
N THR A 146 -14.70 -18.40 11.17
CA THR A 146 -15.81 -19.11 10.52
C THR A 146 -16.05 -18.62 9.08
N THR A 147 -15.92 -17.32 8.84
CA THR A 147 -16.06 -16.74 7.49
C THR A 147 -14.86 -17.09 6.62
N ILE A 148 -13.65 -17.16 7.18
CA ILE A 148 -12.46 -17.67 6.47
C ILE A 148 -12.65 -19.13 6.04
N LEU A 149 -13.20 -19.99 6.91
CA LEU A 149 -13.55 -21.37 6.54
C LEU A 149 -14.56 -21.42 5.40
N ARG A 150 -15.56 -20.53 5.40
CA ARG A 150 -16.50 -20.39 4.29
C ARG A 150 -15.80 -19.97 3.00
N LYS A 151 -14.90 -18.99 3.06
CA LYS A 151 -14.07 -18.56 1.92
C LYS A 151 -13.27 -19.74 1.33
N HIS A 152 -12.65 -20.57 2.17
CA HIS A 152 -11.94 -21.78 1.71
C HIS A 152 -12.86 -22.81 1.05
N TRP A 153 -14.02 -23.09 1.65
CA TRP A 153 -15.02 -23.97 1.06
C TRP A 153 -15.47 -23.47 -0.31
N MET A 154 -15.80 -22.18 -0.43
CA MET A 154 -16.21 -21.56 -1.69
C MET A 154 -15.12 -21.70 -2.77
N LYS A 155 -13.86 -21.46 -2.42
CA LYS A 155 -12.72 -21.63 -3.34
C LYS A 155 -12.67 -23.06 -3.91
N ILE A 156 -12.80 -24.08 -3.06
CA ILE A 156 -12.85 -25.48 -3.50
C ILE A 156 -14.04 -25.72 -4.42
N SER A 157 -15.20 -25.18 -4.07
CA SER A 157 -16.44 -25.32 -4.84
C SER A 157 -16.42 -24.61 -6.21
N PHE A 158 -15.53 -23.64 -6.42
CA PHE A 158 -15.33 -22.98 -7.71
C PHE A 158 -14.25 -23.63 -8.57
N MET A 159 -13.29 -24.35 -7.97
CA MET A 159 -12.25 -25.09 -8.68
C MET A 159 -12.74 -26.47 -9.15
N LEU A 160 -13.82 -26.48 -9.94
CA LEU A 160 -14.39 -27.69 -10.53
C LEU A 160 -13.51 -28.22 -11.66
N ASN A 161 -13.50 -29.53 -11.87
CA ASN A 161 -12.86 -30.09 -13.05
C ASN A 161 -13.72 -29.90 -14.32
N VAL A 162 -13.20 -30.39 -15.45
CA VAL A 162 -13.93 -30.44 -16.74
C VAL A 162 -15.29 -31.16 -16.67
N ASN A 163 -15.48 -32.08 -15.73
CA ASN A 163 -16.73 -32.82 -15.51
C ASN A 163 -17.74 -32.09 -14.61
N GLN A 164 -17.48 -30.82 -14.24
CA GLN A 164 -18.30 -30.05 -13.31
C GLN A 164 -18.40 -30.68 -11.91
N LYS A 165 -17.32 -31.30 -11.46
CA LYS A 165 -17.21 -31.96 -10.14
C LYS A 165 -16.01 -31.44 -9.36
N ILE A 166 -16.08 -31.57 -8.04
CA ILE A 166 -14.97 -31.23 -7.13
C ILE A 166 -14.02 -32.43 -7.06
N PRO A 167 -12.76 -32.31 -7.49
CA PRO A 167 -11.80 -33.40 -7.35
C PRO A 167 -11.44 -33.65 -5.89
N VAL A 168 -11.47 -34.90 -5.42
CA VAL A 168 -11.06 -35.25 -4.06
C VAL A 168 -9.61 -34.84 -3.77
N ARG A 169 -8.74 -34.83 -4.79
CA ARG A 169 -7.35 -34.31 -4.68
C ARG A 169 -7.27 -32.84 -4.31
N SER A 170 -8.22 -32.02 -4.77
CA SER A 170 -8.25 -30.60 -4.43
C SER A 170 -8.53 -30.39 -2.94
N ILE A 171 -9.41 -31.23 -2.37
CA ILE A 171 -9.68 -31.27 -0.93
C ILE A 171 -8.45 -31.77 -0.18
N SER A 172 -7.82 -32.87 -0.61
CA SER A 172 -6.64 -33.41 0.09
C SER A 172 -5.48 -32.42 0.13
N LYS A 173 -5.21 -31.71 -0.98
CA LYS A 173 -4.19 -30.65 -1.05
C LYS A 173 -4.47 -29.51 -0.07
N THR A 174 -5.75 -29.14 0.11
CA THR A 174 -6.13 -28.06 1.03
C THR A 174 -5.74 -28.37 2.48
N PHE A 175 -5.81 -29.65 2.88
CA PHE A 175 -5.52 -30.09 4.25
C PHE A 175 -4.14 -30.77 4.42
N ALA A 176 -3.32 -30.80 3.37
CA ALA A 176 -2.08 -31.58 3.32
C ALA A 176 -1.01 -31.13 4.32
N SER A 177 -1.07 -29.88 4.82
CA SER A 177 -0.14 -29.35 5.81
C SER A 177 -0.36 -29.90 7.24
N GLY A 178 -1.54 -30.44 7.54
CA GLY A 178 -1.93 -30.84 8.90
C GLY A 178 -2.10 -32.34 9.12
N LYS A 179 -2.42 -33.12 8.08
CA LYS A 179 -2.66 -34.57 8.15
C LYS A 179 -2.22 -35.26 6.87
N THR A 180 -1.98 -36.57 6.95
CA THR A 180 -1.68 -37.40 5.77
C THR A 180 -2.91 -37.52 4.86
N GLU A 181 -2.70 -37.61 3.54
CA GLU A 181 -3.78 -37.80 2.56
C GLU A 181 -4.67 -39.01 2.92
N LYS A 182 -4.04 -40.10 3.38
CA LYS A 182 -4.75 -41.30 3.81
C LYS A 182 -5.79 -41.00 4.89
N ARG A 183 -5.43 -40.19 5.90
CA ARG A 183 -6.34 -39.84 6.99
C ARG A 183 -7.50 -38.96 6.49
N ILE A 184 -7.22 -38.06 5.54
CA ILE A 184 -8.26 -37.21 4.93
C ILE A 184 -9.27 -38.09 4.18
N PHE A 185 -8.82 -39.07 3.40
CA PHE A 185 -9.69 -40.01 2.70
C PHE A 185 -10.54 -40.87 3.64
N GLU A 186 -9.96 -41.34 4.75
CA GLU A 186 -10.72 -42.06 5.79
C GLU A 186 -11.86 -41.19 6.35
N ILE A 187 -11.57 -39.92 6.66
CA ILE A 187 -12.58 -38.99 7.20
C ILE A 187 -13.66 -38.68 6.16
N LEU A 188 -13.29 -38.48 4.88
CA LEU A 188 -14.28 -38.31 3.79
C LEU A 188 -15.23 -39.51 3.73
N LYS A 189 -14.68 -40.73 3.82
CA LYS A 189 -15.47 -41.96 3.87
C LYS A 189 -16.41 -42.00 5.07
N GLU A 190 -15.94 -41.62 6.27
CA GLU A 190 -16.78 -41.53 7.47
C GLU A 190 -17.91 -40.49 7.33
N LEU A 191 -17.72 -39.45 6.53
CA LEU A 191 -18.74 -38.41 6.27
C LEU A 191 -19.70 -38.77 5.13
N GLY A 192 -19.52 -39.95 4.51
CA GLY A 192 -20.32 -40.42 3.39
C GLY A 192 -19.98 -39.74 2.07
N LEU A 193 -18.79 -39.15 1.95
CA LEU A 193 -18.31 -38.50 0.73
C LEU A 193 -17.40 -39.45 -0.07
N PRO A 194 -17.31 -39.27 -1.41
CA PRO A 194 -16.30 -39.95 -2.21
C PRO A 194 -14.89 -39.74 -1.64
N SER A 195 -14.10 -40.81 -1.56
CA SER A 195 -12.86 -40.84 -0.77
C SER A 195 -11.65 -41.37 -1.54
N GLY A 196 -11.85 -41.92 -2.73
CA GLY A 196 -10.77 -42.36 -3.59
C GLY A 196 -9.95 -41.18 -4.11
N LYS A 197 -8.66 -41.39 -4.33
CA LYS A 197 -7.74 -40.35 -4.80
C LYS A 197 -8.13 -39.74 -6.16
N ASN A 198 -8.89 -40.45 -6.98
CA ASN A 198 -9.35 -39.97 -8.28
C ASN A 198 -10.87 -39.78 -8.30
N ASP A 199 -11.52 -39.88 -7.14
CA ASP A 199 -12.95 -39.69 -7.05
C ASP A 199 -13.29 -38.21 -7.20
N GLU A 200 -14.54 -37.98 -7.56
CA GLU A 200 -15.09 -36.67 -7.83
C GLU A 200 -16.37 -36.51 -7.01
N ILE A 201 -16.59 -35.33 -6.43
CA ILE A 201 -17.74 -35.02 -5.59
C ILE A 201 -18.68 -34.09 -6.36
N ASN A 202 -19.98 -34.36 -6.31
CA ASN A 202 -20.98 -33.42 -6.83
C ASN A 202 -20.99 -32.15 -5.95
N PRO A 203 -20.91 -30.93 -6.50
CA PRO A 203 -20.90 -29.71 -5.69
C PRO A 203 -22.06 -29.61 -4.69
N ASN A 204 -23.26 -30.09 -5.08
CA ASN A 204 -24.43 -30.10 -4.20
C ASN A 204 -24.30 -31.01 -2.96
N ASP A 205 -23.46 -32.04 -3.03
CA ASP A 205 -23.23 -32.98 -1.92
C ASP A 205 -22.16 -32.44 -0.94
N PHE A 206 -21.37 -31.45 -1.35
CA PHE A 206 -20.30 -30.86 -0.57
C PHE A 206 -20.72 -29.49 0.00
N THR A 207 -21.70 -29.49 0.91
CA THR A 207 -22.19 -28.25 1.55
C THR A 207 -21.17 -27.66 2.53
N PHE A 208 -21.40 -26.41 2.96
CA PHE A 208 -20.53 -25.77 3.94
C PHE A 208 -20.52 -26.51 5.29
N GLU A 209 -21.66 -27.08 5.69
CA GLU A 209 -21.78 -27.90 6.90
C GLU A 209 -20.90 -29.16 6.79
N LYS A 210 -20.94 -29.85 5.65
CA LYS A 210 -20.08 -31.01 5.38
C LYS A 210 -18.59 -30.63 5.39
N PHE A 211 -18.24 -29.46 4.88
CA PHE A 211 -16.88 -28.94 4.96
C PHE A 211 -16.47 -28.63 6.41
N CYS A 212 -17.36 -28.05 7.23
CA CYS A 212 -17.08 -27.81 8.64
C CYS A 212 -16.90 -29.12 9.42
N ASP A 213 -17.73 -30.14 9.17
CA ASP A 213 -17.59 -31.47 9.78
C ASP A 213 -16.24 -32.11 9.42
N LEU A 214 -15.84 -31.99 8.14
CA LEU A 214 -14.53 -32.42 7.65
C LEU A 214 -13.41 -31.68 8.38
N TYR A 215 -13.48 -30.35 8.46
CA TYR A 215 -12.49 -29.51 9.13
C TYR A 215 -12.35 -29.90 10.62
N HIS A 216 -13.44 -30.01 11.36
CA HIS A 216 -13.39 -30.34 12.80
C HIS A 216 -12.87 -31.76 13.07
N LYS A 217 -13.10 -32.72 12.16
CA LYS A 217 -12.51 -34.06 12.26
C LYS A 217 -11.01 -34.09 11.93
N ILE A 218 -10.56 -33.28 10.98
CA ILE A 218 -9.14 -33.18 10.60
C ILE A 218 -8.35 -32.40 11.65
N CYS A 219 -8.92 -31.29 12.11
CA CYS A 219 -8.33 -30.31 13.03
C CYS A 219 -9.20 -30.16 14.30
N PRO A 220 -9.24 -31.18 15.19
CA PRO A 220 -10.06 -31.10 16.40
C PRO A 220 -9.54 -30.01 17.35
N ARG A 221 -10.45 -29.16 17.83
CA ARG A 221 -10.17 -28.06 18.78
C ARG A 221 -10.11 -28.56 20.22
N THR A 222 -9.13 -29.43 20.50
CA THR A 222 -8.88 -29.98 21.85
C THR A 222 -8.55 -28.88 22.87
N ASP A 223 -7.96 -27.78 22.42
CA ASP A 223 -7.72 -26.56 23.20
C ASP A 223 -9.02 -25.93 23.71
N ILE A 224 -10.04 -25.82 22.85
CA ILE A 224 -11.36 -25.31 23.27
C ILE A 224 -12.06 -26.32 24.19
N ALA A 225 -11.91 -27.62 23.95
CA ALA A 225 -12.49 -28.64 24.83
C ALA A 225 -11.93 -28.56 26.25
N VAL A 226 -10.62 -28.37 26.42
CA VAL A 226 -9.99 -28.17 27.73
C VAL A 226 -10.52 -26.91 28.40
N LEU A 227 -10.56 -25.78 27.66
CA LEU A 227 -11.13 -24.53 28.18
C LEU A 227 -12.60 -24.72 28.60
N PHE A 228 -13.39 -25.43 27.80
CA PHE A 228 -14.79 -25.69 28.11
C PHE A 228 -14.95 -26.47 29.42
N ASP A 229 -14.15 -27.52 29.62
CA ASP A 229 -14.20 -28.34 30.84
C ASP A 229 -13.82 -27.53 32.10
N GLU A 230 -12.85 -26.62 31.96
CA GLU A 230 -12.47 -25.67 33.02
C GLU A 230 -13.62 -24.73 33.37
N LEU A 231 -14.28 -24.14 32.36
CA LEU A 231 -15.38 -23.18 32.57
C LEU A 231 -16.67 -23.85 33.05
N SER A 232 -16.96 -25.07 32.59
CA SER A 232 -18.18 -25.80 32.94
C SER A 232 -18.11 -26.43 34.33
N GLY A 233 -16.89 -26.67 34.84
CA GLY A 233 -16.66 -27.43 36.06
C GLY A 233 -17.01 -28.91 35.90
N GLY A 234 -16.69 -29.49 34.73
CA GLY A 234 -16.98 -30.89 34.38
C GLY A 234 -18.43 -31.16 33.98
N LYS A 235 -19.24 -30.12 33.78
CA LYS A 235 -20.59 -30.24 33.21
C LYS A 235 -20.53 -30.23 31.68
N ASP A 236 -21.57 -30.72 31.05
CA ASP A 236 -21.75 -30.69 29.60
C ASP A 236 -22.27 -29.34 29.07
N TYR A 237 -22.38 -28.33 29.94
CA TYR A 237 -22.77 -26.96 29.61
C TYR A 237 -22.10 -25.93 30.54
N ILE A 238 -21.96 -24.70 30.05
CA ILE A 238 -21.62 -23.50 30.82
C ILE A 238 -22.92 -22.75 31.12
N THR A 239 -23.13 -22.36 32.38
CA THR A 239 -24.30 -21.53 32.78
C THR A 239 -24.10 -20.07 32.38
N THR A 240 -25.19 -19.31 32.22
CA THR A 240 -25.12 -17.87 31.93
C THR A 240 -24.23 -17.12 32.93
N LYS A 241 -24.31 -17.47 34.22
CA LYS A 241 -23.49 -16.83 35.28
C LYS A 241 -21.99 -17.07 35.06
N GLN A 242 -21.60 -18.34 34.85
CA GLN A 242 -20.20 -18.70 34.56
C GLN A 242 -19.69 -17.97 33.31
N PHE A 243 -20.54 -17.86 32.28
CA PHE A 243 -20.16 -17.19 31.05
C PHE A 243 -19.97 -15.67 31.23
N VAL A 244 -20.85 -15.00 31.98
CA VAL A 244 -20.70 -13.57 32.34
C VAL A 244 -19.40 -13.32 33.10
N GLU A 245 -19.10 -14.16 34.09
CA GLU A 245 -17.87 -14.09 34.89
C GLU A 245 -16.65 -14.20 33.99
N TRP A 246 -16.59 -15.24 33.15
CA TRP A 246 -15.49 -15.44 32.20
C TRP A 246 -15.33 -14.28 31.20
N LEU A 247 -16.42 -13.76 30.64
CA LEU A 247 -16.37 -12.62 29.71
C LEU A 247 -15.76 -11.38 30.35
N ASN A 248 -16.08 -11.11 31.61
CA ASN A 248 -15.62 -9.91 32.31
C ASN A 248 -14.22 -10.06 32.93
N GLU A 249 -13.87 -11.26 33.40
CA GLU A 249 -12.60 -11.50 34.09
C GLU A 249 -11.48 -11.95 33.15
N THR A 250 -11.82 -12.68 32.07
CA THR A 250 -10.83 -13.26 31.15
C THR A 250 -10.79 -12.59 29.79
N GLN A 251 -11.96 -12.30 29.18
CA GLN A 251 -12.01 -11.78 27.80
C GLN A 251 -11.90 -10.25 27.72
N ARG A 252 -12.24 -9.53 28.80
CA ARG A 252 -12.24 -8.07 28.83
C ARG A 252 -10.83 -7.53 29.10
N ASP A 253 -10.36 -6.59 28.28
CA ASP A 253 -9.15 -5.82 28.60
C ASP A 253 -9.40 -4.96 29.86
N PRO A 254 -8.64 -5.16 30.95
CA PRO A 254 -8.86 -4.46 32.22
C PRO A 254 -8.60 -2.95 32.14
N ARG A 255 -7.95 -2.46 31.09
CA ARG A 255 -7.65 -1.03 30.87
C ARG A 255 -8.82 -0.26 30.27
N LEU A 256 -9.85 -0.94 29.75
CA LEU A 256 -10.98 -0.29 29.11
C LEU A 256 -11.85 0.45 30.13
N ASN A 257 -12.24 1.68 29.79
CA ASN A 257 -13.14 2.51 30.59
C ASN A 257 -14.51 1.83 30.76
N GLU A 258 -15.00 1.72 31.99
CA GLU A 258 -16.23 1.00 32.33
C GLU A 258 -17.51 1.66 31.83
N ILE A 259 -17.49 2.97 31.56
CA ILE A 259 -18.65 3.72 31.04
C ILE A 259 -18.74 3.55 29.52
N LEU A 260 -17.62 3.73 28.83
CA LEU A 260 -17.56 3.57 27.36
C LEU A 260 -17.66 2.10 26.94
N PHE A 261 -17.12 1.19 27.76
CA PHE A 261 -17.15 -0.26 27.55
C PHE A 261 -17.73 -0.95 28.80
N PRO A 262 -19.07 -0.93 28.97
CA PRO A 262 -19.74 -1.57 30.09
C PRO A 262 -19.42 -3.05 30.21
N PHE A 263 -19.45 -3.58 31.44
CA PHE A 263 -19.34 -5.01 31.69
C PHE A 263 -20.46 -5.80 31.00
N TYR A 264 -20.18 -7.04 30.66
CA TYR A 264 -21.18 -7.99 30.22
C TYR A 264 -22.13 -8.29 31.38
N ASP A 265 -23.43 -8.28 31.10
CA ASP A 265 -24.48 -8.66 32.03
C ASP A 265 -25.18 -9.94 31.56
N THR A 266 -26.15 -10.42 32.34
CA THR A 266 -26.94 -11.61 32.00
C THR A 266 -27.61 -11.48 30.63
N ASN A 267 -28.13 -10.30 30.27
CA ASN A 267 -28.80 -10.09 28.98
C ASN A 267 -27.82 -10.21 27.81
N SER A 268 -26.62 -9.63 27.96
CA SER A 268 -25.55 -9.69 26.96
C SER A 268 -25.09 -11.14 26.75
N ALA A 269 -24.91 -11.90 27.83
CA ALA A 269 -24.57 -13.31 27.76
C ALA A 269 -25.68 -14.16 27.10
N LEU A 270 -26.95 -13.95 27.47
CA LEU A 270 -28.08 -14.67 26.86
C LEU A 270 -28.19 -14.37 25.37
N ARG A 271 -27.92 -13.14 24.92
CA ARG A 271 -27.89 -12.78 23.50
C ARG A 271 -26.83 -13.58 22.74
N ILE A 272 -25.64 -13.73 23.31
CA ILE A 272 -24.55 -14.52 22.70
C ILE A 272 -24.97 -16.00 22.65
N ILE A 273 -25.52 -16.54 23.74
CA ILE A 273 -25.99 -17.92 23.80
C ILE A 273 -27.09 -18.16 22.75
N ASP A 274 -28.07 -17.27 22.65
CA ASP A 274 -29.16 -17.37 21.66
C ASP A 274 -28.64 -17.42 20.21
N ARG A 275 -27.57 -16.68 19.93
CA ARG A 275 -26.94 -16.60 18.62
C ARG A 275 -26.10 -17.82 18.26
N TYR A 276 -25.32 -18.37 19.20
CA TYR A 276 -24.31 -19.40 18.89
C TYR A 276 -24.66 -20.82 19.36
N GLU A 277 -25.62 -20.98 20.27
CA GLU A 277 -26.12 -22.29 20.69
C GLU A 277 -27.23 -22.78 19.76
N LEU A 278 -26.96 -23.90 19.06
CA LEU A 278 -27.92 -24.49 18.12
C LEU A 278 -28.90 -25.45 18.81
N ARG A 279 -28.55 -25.99 19.98
CA ARG A 279 -29.40 -26.93 20.72
C ARG A 279 -30.45 -26.16 21.51
N ALA A 280 -31.69 -26.17 21.03
CA ALA A 280 -32.81 -25.45 21.63
C ALA A 280 -32.97 -25.72 23.14
N ASN A 281 -32.81 -26.97 23.59
CA ASN A 281 -32.91 -27.34 25.00
C ASN A 281 -31.84 -26.67 25.90
N TYR A 282 -30.68 -26.32 25.36
CA TYR A 282 -29.63 -25.61 26.11
C TYR A 282 -29.85 -24.11 26.01
N ARG A 283 -30.13 -23.61 24.80
CA ARG A 283 -30.44 -22.21 24.54
C ARG A 283 -31.58 -21.68 25.42
N ASP A 284 -32.70 -22.41 25.49
CA ASP A 284 -33.89 -22.03 26.26
C ASP A 284 -33.62 -22.00 27.78
N ARG A 285 -32.56 -22.67 28.25
CA ARG A 285 -32.12 -22.69 29.65
C ARG A 285 -30.97 -21.72 29.93
N GLY A 286 -30.52 -20.94 28.94
CA GLY A 286 -29.34 -20.08 29.06
C GLY A 286 -28.05 -20.86 29.27
N HIS A 287 -27.98 -22.08 28.71
CA HIS A 287 -26.82 -22.96 28.77
C HIS A 287 -26.06 -22.91 27.43
N LEU A 288 -24.73 -22.92 27.51
CA LEU A 288 -23.83 -22.93 26.34
C LEU A 288 -23.07 -24.26 26.28
N SER A 289 -23.15 -24.97 25.16
CA SER A 289 -22.37 -26.20 24.92
C SER A 289 -20.95 -25.88 24.43
N CYS A 290 -20.08 -26.90 24.38
CA CYS A 290 -18.73 -26.77 23.81
C CYS A 290 -18.78 -26.35 22.33
N ASP A 291 -19.75 -26.88 21.56
CA ASP A 291 -19.97 -26.46 20.17
C ASP A 291 -20.40 -24.99 20.09
N GLY A 292 -21.28 -24.55 21.01
CA GLY A 292 -21.72 -23.16 21.11
C GLY A 292 -20.58 -22.21 21.47
N LEU A 293 -19.75 -22.57 22.45
CA LEU A 293 -18.54 -21.82 22.80
C LEU A 293 -17.56 -21.74 21.63
N THR A 294 -17.35 -22.85 20.92
CA THR A 294 -16.49 -22.89 19.73
C THR A 294 -16.97 -21.91 18.67
N ARG A 295 -18.28 -21.89 18.37
CA ARG A 295 -18.87 -20.94 17.41
C ARG A 295 -18.69 -19.48 17.85
N TYR A 296 -18.89 -19.18 19.14
CA TYR A 296 -18.64 -17.84 19.68
C TYR A 296 -17.17 -17.42 19.50
N LEU A 297 -16.23 -18.27 19.93
CA LEU A 297 -14.79 -17.99 19.84
C LEU A 297 -14.29 -17.80 18.39
N MET A 298 -14.98 -18.40 17.42
CA MET A 298 -14.66 -18.30 15.99
C MET A 298 -15.44 -17.20 15.24
N SER A 299 -16.21 -16.37 15.97
CA SER A 299 -17.07 -15.33 15.40
C SER A 299 -16.48 -13.92 15.50
N ASP A 300 -17.07 -12.96 14.80
CA ASP A 300 -16.66 -11.54 14.84
C ASP A 300 -16.89 -10.89 16.22
N GLU A 301 -17.78 -11.45 17.08
CA GLU A 301 -17.97 -10.96 18.45
C GLU A 301 -16.78 -11.25 19.38
N ASN A 302 -15.88 -12.16 18.97
CA ASN A 302 -14.66 -12.53 19.69
C ASN A 302 -13.38 -12.19 18.89
N ALA A 303 -13.42 -11.13 18.09
CA ALA A 303 -12.27 -10.68 17.32
C ALA A 303 -11.10 -10.27 18.25
N PRO A 304 -9.84 -10.58 17.88
CA PRO A 304 -8.66 -10.21 18.67
C PRO A 304 -8.32 -8.71 18.57
N VAL A 305 -9.00 -7.97 17.70
CA VAL A 305 -8.79 -6.56 17.43
C VAL A 305 -10.09 -5.78 17.57
N PHE A 306 -9.97 -4.47 17.80
CA PHE A 306 -11.10 -3.54 17.81
C PHE A 306 -11.53 -3.25 16.37
N LEU A 307 -12.55 -3.98 15.89
CA LEU A 307 -13.02 -3.90 14.50
C LEU A 307 -13.59 -2.53 14.11
N ASP A 308 -14.02 -1.71 15.07
CA ASP A 308 -14.43 -0.31 14.87
C ASP A 308 -13.24 0.60 14.52
N ARG A 309 -12.02 0.22 14.88
CA ARG A 309 -10.79 0.96 14.53
C ARG A 309 -10.28 0.70 13.11
N LEU A 310 -10.96 -0.17 12.37
CA LEU A 310 -10.72 -0.38 10.93
C LEU A 310 -11.46 0.68 10.08
N GLU A 311 -12.36 1.45 10.67
CA GLU A 311 -12.91 2.66 10.06
C GLU A 311 -12.09 3.89 10.45
N VAL A 312 -12.31 5.02 9.78
CA VAL A 312 -11.70 6.30 10.20
C VAL A 312 -12.32 6.69 11.54
N TYR A 313 -11.51 6.68 12.60
CA TYR A 313 -11.94 6.96 13.98
C TYR A 313 -11.06 8.00 14.70
N HIS A 314 -9.89 8.32 14.15
CA HIS A 314 -9.04 9.40 14.67
C HIS A 314 -9.69 10.76 14.42
N ASP A 315 -9.38 11.73 15.27
CA ASP A 315 -9.68 13.13 15.00
C ASP A 315 -8.77 13.59 13.85
N MET A 316 -9.37 13.87 12.70
CA MET A 316 -8.68 14.30 11.48
C MET A 316 -8.68 15.83 11.29
N GLU A 317 -9.00 16.59 12.36
CA GLU A 317 -8.99 18.07 12.39
C GLU A 317 -7.74 18.68 13.02
N GLN A 318 -6.85 17.88 13.62
CA GLN A 318 -5.56 18.36 14.11
C GLN A 318 -4.63 18.79 12.95
N PRO A 319 -3.62 19.64 13.18
CA PRO A 319 -2.61 20.01 12.19
C PRO A 319 -1.90 18.80 11.57
N LEU A 320 -1.51 18.88 10.28
CA LEU A 320 -0.87 17.78 9.56
C LEU A 320 0.37 17.18 10.26
N CYS A 321 1.14 17.99 11.00
CA CYS A 321 2.30 17.53 11.76
C CYS A 321 1.96 16.63 12.98
N HIS A 322 0.68 16.49 13.34
CA HIS A 322 0.26 15.64 14.46
C HIS A 322 -0.01 14.18 14.07
N TYR A 323 0.12 13.83 12.78
CA TYR A 323 -0.16 12.48 12.28
C TYR A 323 1.11 11.80 11.80
N LEU A 324 1.18 10.48 11.99
CA LEU A 324 2.10 9.65 11.24
C LEU A 324 1.53 9.47 9.84
N ILE A 325 2.38 9.60 8.82
CA ILE A 325 1.99 9.60 7.41
C ILE A 325 2.67 8.40 6.74
N ASN A 326 1.89 7.50 6.16
CA ASN A 326 2.44 6.34 5.47
C ASN A 326 3.28 6.80 4.27
N SER A 327 4.57 6.44 4.25
CA SER A 327 5.57 7.08 3.40
C SER A 327 6.47 6.08 2.70
N SER A 328 6.67 6.29 1.40
CA SER A 328 7.55 5.49 0.53
C SER A 328 8.86 6.23 0.25
N HIS A 329 9.93 5.47 0.09
CA HIS A 329 11.25 5.89 -0.38
C HIS A 329 11.51 5.27 -1.76
N ASN A 330 12.11 6.04 -2.67
CA ASN A 330 12.42 5.64 -4.04
C ASN A 330 11.29 4.83 -4.69
N THR A 331 10.08 5.39 -4.64
CA THR A 331 8.81 4.72 -4.94
C THR A 331 8.80 4.02 -6.30
N TYR A 332 9.56 4.53 -7.25
CA TYR A 332 9.66 3.99 -8.60
C TYR A 332 10.38 2.63 -8.69
N LEU A 333 11.19 2.23 -7.71
CA LEU A 333 12.01 1.00 -7.78
C LEU A 333 11.23 -0.27 -7.44
N GLN A 334 11.41 -1.31 -8.26
CA GLN A 334 10.86 -2.66 -8.03
C GLN A 334 11.82 -3.61 -7.30
N GLY A 335 13.05 -3.18 -7.03
CA GLY A 335 14.07 -4.05 -6.43
C GLY A 335 15.21 -3.26 -5.80
N ARG A 336 16.44 -3.65 -6.14
CA ARG A 336 17.69 -3.07 -5.63
C ARG A 336 17.81 -1.57 -5.96
N GLN A 337 18.57 -0.84 -5.14
CA GLN A 337 18.92 0.56 -5.37
C GLN A 337 19.88 0.72 -6.58
N PHE A 338 20.62 -0.32 -6.94
CA PHE A 338 21.53 -0.35 -8.08
C PHE A 338 21.11 -1.39 -9.10
N GLY A 339 21.11 -1.02 -10.38
CA GLY A 339 20.66 -1.90 -11.47
C GLY A 339 19.18 -2.27 -11.40
N GLY A 340 18.40 -1.66 -10.50
CA GLY A 340 17.00 -1.96 -10.30
C GLY A 340 16.14 -1.52 -11.50
N ARG A 341 14.99 -2.18 -11.67
CA ARG A 341 13.99 -1.74 -12.63
C ARG A 341 13.10 -0.68 -11.97
N SER A 342 12.95 0.45 -12.65
CA SER A 342 11.96 1.47 -12.32
C SER A 342 10.64 1.17 -13.02
N SER A 343 9.51 1.44 -12.37
CA SER A 343 8.18 1.14 -12.88
C SER A 343 7.14 2.17 -12.47
N VAL A 344 6.32 2.59 -13.44
CA VAL A 344 5.13 3.43 -13.20
C VAL A 344 4.11 2.69 -12.32
N GLU A 345 4.01 1.36 -12.46
CA GLU A 345 3.05 0.54 -11.70
C GLU A 345 3.30 0.61 -10.19
N MET A 346 4.56 0.80 -9.75
CA MET A 346 4.88 0.93 -8.31
C MET A 346 4.15 2.10 -7.65
N TYR A 347 4.04 3.25 -8.33
CA TYR A 347 3.28 4.39 -7.81
C TYR A 347 1.80 4.05 -7.61
N ARG A 348 1.21 3.26 -8.52
CA ARG A 348 -0.16 2.80 -8.39
C ARG A 348 -0.30 1.94 -7.15
N GLN A 349 0.51 0.88 -7.06
CA GLN A 349 0.44 -0.11 -5.99
C GLN A 349 0.66 0.52 -4.61
N VAL A 350 1.64 1.41 -4.48
CA VAL A 350 1.94 2.12 -3.23
C VAL A 350 0.80 3.05 -2.81
N LEU A 351 0.21 3.81 -3.72
CA LEU A 351 -0.95 4.68 -3.42
C LEU A 351 -2.21 3.87 -3.09
N LEU A 352 -2.47 2.79 -3.82
CA LEU A 352 -3.58 1.87 -3.58
C LEU A 352 -3.46 1.17 -2.22
N ALA A 353 -2.24 0.93 -1.76
CA ALA A 353 -1.95 0.43 -0.41
C ALA A 353 -2.15 1.48 0.70
N GLY A 354 -2.60 2.69 0.37
CA GLY A 354 -2.87 3.76 1.34
C GLY A 354 -1.70 4.71 1.58
N CYS A 355 -0.52 4.51 0.99
CA CYS A 355 0.63 5.41 1.18
C CYS A 355 0.30 6.86 0.76
N ARG A 356 0.70 7.85 1.56
CA ARG A 356 0.38 9.28 1.39
C ARG A 356 1.58 10.17 1.09
N CYS A 357 2.82 9.67 1.21
CA CYS A 357 4.01 10.38 0.76
C CYS A 357 4.83 9.49 -0.18
N ILE A 358 5.01 9.93 -1.42
CA ILE A 358 5.75 9.19 -2.47
C ILE A 358 6.91 10.02 -3.01
N GLU A 359 7.96 9.37 -3.47
CA GLU A 359 9.20 10.00 -3.91
C GLU A 359 9.38 9.89 -5.43
N LEU A 360 9.82 11.00 -6.05
CA LEU A 360 10.06 11.14 -7.48
C LEU A 360 11.45 11.76 -7.71
N ASP A 361 12.40 10.94 -8.13
CA ASP A 361 13.75 11.39 -8.47
C ASP A 361 13.77 11.87 -9.92
N CYS A 362 13.65 13.18 -10.11
CA CYS A 362 13.43 13.81 -11.40
C CYS A 362 14.77 14.15 -12.06
N TRP A 363 15.00 13.61 -13.26
CA TRP A 363 16.20 13.84 -14.05
C TRP A 363 15.88 14.34 -15.46
N ASP A 364 16.83 15.07 -16.04
CA ASP A 364 16.74 15.47 -17.43
C ASP A 364 16.74 14.23 -18.35
N GLY A 365 15.74 14.10 -19.21
CA GLY A 365 15.74 13.06 -20.24
C GLY A 365 16.71 13.35 -21.38
N LYS A 366 16.99 12.32 -22.17
CA LYS A 366 17.93 12.40 -23.31
C LYS A 366 17.45 13.44 -24.33
N ASN A 367 18.40 14.24 -24.84
CA ASN A 367 18.19 15.29 -25.86
C ASN A 367 17.15 16.36 -25.47
N ASP A 368 17.04 16.73 -24.20
CA ASP A 368 16.16 17.80 -23.68
C ASP A 368 14.66 17.65 -24.00
N SER A 369 14.23 16.43 -24.35
CA SER A 369 12.88 16.18 -24.86
C SER A 369 11.85 16.02 -23.73
N GLU A 370 12.05 15.13 -22.76
CA GLU A 370 11.06 14.84 -21.72
C GLU A 370 11.71 14.48 -20.37
N PRO A 371 11.21 15.01 -19.23
CA PRO A 371 11.71 14.61 -17.92
C PRO A 371 11.46 13.13 -17.62
N ILE A 372 12.42 12.51 -16.94
CA ILE A 372 12.40 11.10 -16.55
C ILE A 372 12.51 10.94 -15.04
N ILE A 373 12.15 9.76 -14.56
CA ILE A 373 12.40 9.32 -13.19
C ILE A 373 13.33 8.12 -13.21
N THR A 374 14.39 8.18 -12.41
CA THR A 374 15.39 7.12 -12.27
C THR A 374 16.25 7.37 -11.02
N HIS A 375 16.91 6.33 -10.51
CA HIS A 375 17.95 6.51 -9.51
C HIS A 375 19.24 6.90 -10.25
N GLY A 376 19.54 8.19 -10.27
CA GLY A 376 20.59 8.76 -11.11
C GLY A 376 21.95 8.10 -10.91
N LYS A 377 22.70 7.87 -12.00
CA LYS A 377 24.02 7.22 -12.00
C LYS A 377 24.07 5.82 -11.35
N ALA A 378 22.93 5.20 -11.00
CA ALA A 378 22.88 3.89 -10.33
C ALA A 378 22.56 2.72 -11.28
N MET A 379 22.62 2.93 -12.61
CA MET A 379 22.30 1.93 -13.65
C MET A 379 20.86 1.37 -13.60
N CYS A 380 19.94 2.08 -12.95
CA CYS A 380 18.52 1.77 -12.95
C CYS A 380 17.86 2.12 -14.29
N SER A 381 16.72 1.51 -14.60
CA SER A 381 15.97 1.86 -15.80
C SER A 381 15.23 3.19 -15.64
N ASP A 382 15.00 3.89 -16.75
CA ASP A 382 14.29 5.18 -16.74
C ASP A 382 12.79 4.96 -17.02
N ILE A 383 11.93 5.76 -16.37
CA ILE A 383 10.49 5.86 -16.68
C ILE A 383 10.11 7.32 -16.96
N ASN A 384 9.06 7.54 -17.74
CA ASN A 384 8.64 8.89 -18.11
C ASN A 384 7.88 9.57 -16.95
N PHE A 385 8.26 10.81 -16.63
CA PHE A 385 7.62 11.57 -15.54
C PHE A 385 6.13 11.81 -15.80
N LYS A 386 5.75 12.14 -17.04
CA LYS A 386 4.35 12.38 -17.44
C LYS A 386 3.46 11.16 -17.19
N GLU A 387 3.96 9.97 -17.52
CA GLU A 387 3.24 8.71 -17.27
C GLU A 387 3.05 8.45 -15.77
N VAL A 388 4.06 8.78 -14.95
CA VAL A 388 3.96 8.70 -13.49
C VAL A 388 2.89 9.66 -12.94
N ILE A 389 2.81 10.90 -13.45
CA ILE A 389 1.76 11.84 -13.00
C ILE A 389 0.36 11.36 -13.39
N PHE A 390 0.16 10.75 -14.57
CA PHE A 390 -1.10 10.10 -14.92
C PHE A 390 -1.45 8.95 -13.97
N ALA A 391 -0.48 8.11 -13.64
CA ALA A 391 -0.67 7.04 -12.67
C ALA A 391 -1.10 7.59 -11.31
N ILE A 392 -0.40 8.61 -10.80
CA ILE A 392 -0.73 9.28 -9.53
C ILE A 392 -2.16 9.85 -9.57
N ARG A 393 -2.53 10.60 -10.62
CA ARG A 393 -3.89 11.15 -10.76
C ARG A 393 -4.97 10.08 -10.58
N ASP A 394 -4.76 8.92 -11.21
CA ASP A 394 -5.74 7.86 -11.25
C ASP A 394 -5.87 7.09 -9.92
N THR A 395 -4.82 7.03 -9.10
CA THR A 395 -4.80 6.21 -7.88
C THR A 395 -4.64 6.97 -6.57
N ALA A 396 -4.26 8.25 -6.60
CA ALA A 396 -3.98 9.05 -5.41
C ALA A 396 -5.11 8.97 -4.38
N PHE A 397 -6.36 8.93 -4.83
CA PHE A 397 -7.51 8.98 -3.92
C PHE A 397 -8.53 7.86 -4.12
N VAL A 398 -8.08 6.68 -4.55
CA VAL A 398 -8.95 5.50 -4.71
C VAL A 398 -9.27 4.87 -3.35
N THR A 399 -8.27 4.70 -2.49
CA THR A 399 -8.43 4.03 -1.18
C THR A 399 -8.44 4.99 0.01
N SER A 400 -8.05 6.25 -0.19
CA SER A 400 -8.04 7.28 0.85
C SER A 400 -8.37 8.64 0.26
N ASP A 401 -9.14 9.45 0.99
CA ASP A 401 -9.48 10.82 0.59
C ASP A 401 -8.46 11.86 1.06
N TYR A 402 -7.52 11.46 1.93
CA TYR A 402 -6.58 12.36 2.61
C TYR A 402 -5.40 12.74 1.70
N PRO A 403 -4.73 13.87 1.99
CA PRO A 403 -3.74 14.47 1.08
C PRO A 403 -2.59 13.54 0.73
N VAL A 404 -2.05 13.74 -0.47
CA VAL A 404 -0.84 13.06 -0.96
C VAL A 404 0.30 14.07 -1.10
N ILE A 405 1.49 13.73 -0.63
CA ILE A 405 2.71 14.55 -0.75
C ILE A 405 3.62 13.90 -1.80
N LEU A 406 4.00 14.70 -2.81
CA LEU A 406 4.98 14.34 -3.82
C LEU A 406 6.34 14.90 -3.39
N SER A 407 7.25 14.03 -2.93
CA SER A 407 8.63 14.40 -2.58
C SER A 407 9.49 14.36 -3.83
N PHE A 408 9.81 15.52 -4.39
CA PHE A 408 10.71 15.61 -5.54
C PHE A 408 12.16 15.66 -5.08
N GLU A 409 12.97 14.73 -5.60
CA GLU A 409 14.43 14.86 -5.63
C GLU A 409 14.80 15.38 -7.03
N ASN A 410 14.95 16.70 -7.15
CA ASN A 410 14.97 17.38 -8.44
C ASN A 410 16.40 17.61 -8.93
N HIS A 411 16.75 17.05 -10.08
CA HIS A 411 18.05 17.26 -10.75
C HIS A 411 17.90 17.80 -12.18
N CYS A 412 16.69 18.24 -12.55
CA CYS A 412 16.36 18.75 -13.87
C CYS A 412 16.91 20.16 -14.12
N SER A 413 17.21 20.45 -15.39
CA SER A 413 17.38 21.79 -15.94
C SER A 413 16.13 22.65 -15.76
N ARG A 414 16.26 23.99 -15.82
CA ARG A 414 15.10 24.91 -15.72
C ARG A 414 14.01 24.59 -16.75
N LEU A 415 14.41 24.28 -17.98
CA LEU A 415 13.48 23.93 -19.06
C LEU A 415 12.66 22.67 -18.72
N GLN A 416 13.28 21.64 -18.17
CA GLN A 416 12.56 20.43 -17.79
C GLN A 416 11.79 20.61 -16.48
N GLN A 417 12.26 21.44 -15.54
CA GLN A 417 11.48 21.83 -14.35
C GLN A 417 10.17 22.55 -14.71
N TYR A 418 10.18 23.40 -15.75
CA TYR A 418 8.94 23.95 -16.30
C TYR A 418 7.99 22.83 -16.74
N LYS A 419 8.48 21.81 -17.46
CA LYS A 419 7.67 20.65 -17.85
C LYS A 419 7.16 19.85 -16.66
N LEU A 420 7.96 19.68 -15.60
CA LEU A 420 7.51 19.02 -14.36
C LEU A 420 6.29 19.76 -13.77
N ALA A 421 6.39 21.08 -13.61
CA ALA A 421 5.32 21.90 -13.07
C ALA A 421 4.09 21.90 -14.01
N HIS A 422 4.30 22.08 -15.30
CA HIS A 422 3.24 22.09 -16.31
C HIS A 422 2.46 20.77 -16.35
N TYR A 423 3.15 19.63 -16.34
CA TYR A 423 2.48 18.33 -16.28
C TYR A 423 1.73 18.10 -14.98
N CYS A 424 2.26 18.58 -13.84
CA CYS A 424 1.52 18.53 -12.58
C CYS A 424 0.23 19.36 -12.67
N GLU A 425 0.28 20.57 -13.21
CA GLU A 425 -0.91 21.43 -13.36
C GLU A 425 -1.93 20.85 -14.35
N GLU A 426 -1.47 20.46 -15.54
CA GLU A 426 -2.33 19.97 -16.62
C GLU A 426 -3.03 18.66 -16.24
N ILE A 427 -2.30 17.72 -15.65
CA ILE A 427 -2.80 16.36 -15.41
C ILE A 427 -3.53 16.26 -14.07
N LEU A 428 -3.01 16.87 -13.01
CA LEU A 428 -3.62 16.79 -11.68
C LEU A 428 -4.77 17.80 -11.52
N GLY A 429 -4.75 18.92 -12.26
CA GLY A 429 -5.79 19.95 -12.23
C GLY A 429 -6.12 20.39 -10.81
N ASP A 430 -7.41 20.32 -10.45
CA ASP A 430 -7.92 20.71 -9.14
C ASP A 430 -7.39 19.86 -7.96
N LEU A 431 -6.82 18.68 -8.24
CA LEU A 431 -6.19 17.88 -7.19
C LEU A 431 -4.89 18.54 -6.70
N LEU A 432 -4.18 19.27 -7.55
CA LEU A 432 -2.94 19.95 -7.14
C LEU A 432 -3.26 21.17 -6.27
N LEU A 433 -2.65 21.24 -5.09
CA LEU A 433 -2.73 22.44 -4.25
C LEU A 433 -1.74 23.49 -4.75
N THR A 434 -2.23 24.42 -5.56
CA THR A 434 -1.39 25.46 -6.19
C THR A 434 -1.17 26.70 -5.34
N LYS A 435 -2.02 26.94 -4.33
CA LYS A 435 -1.95 28.10 -3.43
C LYS A 435 -2.24 27.69 -1.99
N PRO A 436 -1.68 28.41 -0.99
CA PRO A 436 -2.09 28.27 0.40
C PRO A 436 -3.60 28.51 0.57
N LEU A 437 -4.15 27.97 1.66
CA LEU A 437 -5.53 28.19 2.05
C LEU A 437 -5.61 29.54 2.75
N ASP A 438 -6.68 30.31 2.50
CA ASP A 438 -6.87 31.63 3.13
C ASP A 438 -6.87 31.54 4.67
N THR A 439 -7.28 30.40 5.22
CA THR A 439 -7.31 30.13 6.67
C THR A 439 -5.95 29.79 7.26
N HIS A 440 -4.97 29.42 6.44
CA HIS A 440 -3.63 28.97 6.86
C HIS A 440 -2.56 29.65 5.99
N PRO A 441 -2.39 30.99 6.12
CA PRO A 441 -1.36 31.70 5.37
C PRO A 441 0.04 31.20 5.76
N LEU A 442 1.00 31.33 4.84
CA LEU A 442 2.39 30.92 5.06
C LEU A 442 3.13 31.98 5.90
N GLU A 443 2.78 32.06 7.18
CA GLU A 443 3.33 33.01 8.14
C GLU A 443 3.89 32.29 9.39
N PRO A 444 4.90 32.85 10.08
CA PRO A 444 5.39 32.29 11.34
C PRO A 444 4.28 32.16 12.39
N GLY A 445 4.24 31.01 13.06
CA GLY A 445 3.28 30.69 14.12
C GLY A 445 1.93 30.19 13.63
N VAL A 446 1.65 30.19 12.33
CA VAL A 446 0.43 29.60 11.76
C VAL A 446 0.62 28.09 11.63
N PRO A 447 -0.25 27.26 12.23
CA PRO A 447 -0.13 25.81 12.16
C PRO A 447 -0.38 25.28 10.75
N LEU A 448 0.06 24.05 10.48
CA LEU A 448 -0.31 23.34 9.26
C LEU A 448 -1.82 23.07 9.22
N PRO A 449 -2.46 23.11 8.03
CA PRO A 449 -3.86 22.72 7.90
C PRO A 449 -4.05 21.25 8.28
N SER A 450 -5.28 20.90 8.66
CA SER A 450 -5.64 19.53 8.98
C SER A 450 -5.72 18.63 7.74
N PRO A 451 -5.57 17.29 7.88
CA PRO A 451 -5.84 16.37 6.78
C PRO A 451 -7.26 16.53 6.19
N ASN A 452 -8.26 16.87 7.02
CA ASN A 452 -9.62 17.14 6.54
C ASN A 452 -9.72 18.36 5.62
N LEU A 453 -9.02 19.45 5.94
CA LEU A 453 -8.95 20.65 5.08
C LEU A 453 -8.22 20.40 3.75
N LEU A 454 -7.37 19.38 3.70
CA LEU A 454 -6.58 19.01 2.54
C LEU A 454 -7.11 17.77 1.80
N LYS A 455 -8.36 17.36 2.03
CA LYS A 455 -8.96 16.23 1.32
C LYS A 455 -8.90 16.43 -0.19
N LYS A 456 -8.53 15.35 -0.89
CA LYS A 456 -8.34 15.29 -2.35
C LYS A 456 -7.31 16.32 -2.87
N LYS A 457 -6.34 16.73 -2.03
CA LYS A 457 -5.24 17.60 -2.42
C LYS A 457 -3.90 16.88 -2.51
N ILE A 458 -3.13 17.26 -3.52
CA ILE A 458 -1.76 16.81 -3.77
C ILE A 458 -0.84 17.99 -3.51
N LEU A 459 0.14 17.80 -2.62
CA LEU A 459 1.13 18.79 -2.23
C LEU A 459 2.47 18.44 -2.87
N ILE A 460 3.22 19.46 -3.31
CA ILE A 460 4.57 19.29 -3.83
C ILE A 460 5.57 19.68 -2.74
N LYS A 461 6.46 18.74 -2.40
CA LYS A 461 7.70 19.01 -1.66
C LYS A 461 8.84 19.14 -2.66
N ASN A 462 9.29 20.37 -2.88
CA ASN A 462 10.47 20.72 -3.69
C ASN A 462 11.11 21.97 -3.09
N LYS A 463 12.40 22.22 -3.37
CA LYS A 463 13.06 23.49 -2.98
C LYS A 463 12.28 24.69 -3.53
N ARG A 464 12.27 25.80 -2.78
CA ARG A 464 11.55 27.03 -3.10
C ARG A 464 12.51 28.23 -3.10
N LEU A 465 12.36 29.12 -4.07
CA LEU A 465 13.04 30.39 -4.13
C LEU A 465 12.59 31.30 -2.98
N LYS A 466 13.45 32.24 -2.56
CA LYS A 466 13.09 33.29 -1.61
C LYS A 466 11.89 34.09 -2.17
N PRO A 467 10.91 34.52 -1.33
CA PRO A 467 9.66 35.11 -1.81
C PRO A 467 9.83 36.30 -2.77
N GLU A 468 10.82 37.17 -2.55
CA GLU A 468 11.09 38.33 -3.41
C GLU A 468 11.61 37.91 -4.78
N VAL A 469 12.53 36.93 -4.81
CA VAL A 469 13.10 36.36 -6.05
C VAL A 469 12.04 35.57 -6.81
N GLU A 470 11.26 34.74 -6.11
CA GLU A 470 10.15 33.97 -6.69
C GLU A 470 9.16 34.89 -7.40
N LYS A 471 8.71 35.95 -6.72
CA LYS A 471 7.76 36.90 -7.28
C LYS A 471 8.32 37.58 -8.53
N HIS A 472 9.54 38.10 -8.45
CA HIS A 472 10.16 38.80 -9.58
C HIS A 472 10.34 37.90 -10.81
N GLN A 473 10.92 36.71 -10.63
CA GLN A 473 11.15 35.78 -11.73
C GLN A 473 9.85 35.19 -12.29
N LEU A 474 8.82 35.00 -11.45
CA LEU A 474 7.51 34.54 -11.91
C LEU A 474 6.79 35.61 -12.74
N ASP A 475 6.85 36.88 -12.33
CA ASP A 475 6.26 37.98 -13.10
C ASP A 475 6.93 38.11 -14.48
N LEU A 476 8.26 38.06 -14.55
CA LEU A 476 9.01 38.05 -15.82
C LEU A 476 8.63 36.86 -16.72
N PHE A 477 8.40 35.69 -16.13
CA PHE A 477 8.03 34.48 -16.87
C PHE A 477 6.64 34.64 -17.50
N LEU A 478 5.69 35.16 -16.73
CA LEU A 478 4.31 35.39 -17.20
C LEU A 478 4.24 36.50 -18.26
N GLU A 479 5.17 37.45 -18.24
CA GLU A 479 5.32 38.49 -19.26
C GLU A 479 6.02 37.99 -20.55
N GLY A 480 6.52 36.76 -20.58
CA GLY A 480 7.19 36.15 -21.73
C GLY A 480 8.67 36.54 -21.88
N CYS A 481 9.29 37.06 -20.82
CA CYS A 481 10.70 37.46 -20.78
C CYS A 481 11.63 36.32 -20.32
N ASP A 482 11.42 35.10 -20.84
CA ASP A 482 12.17 33.88 -20.46
C ASP A 482 13.69 34.00 -20.66
N SER A 483 14.13 34.84 -21.60
CA SER A 483 15.55 35.10 -21.84
C SER A 483 16.22 35.85 -20.68
N GLU A 484 15.50 36.69 -19.94
CA GLU A 484 16.05 37.44 -18.81
C GLU A 484 16.23 36.51 -17.60
N ILE A 485 15.27 35.61 -17.38
CA ILE A 485 15.32 34.57 -16.34
C ILE A 485 16.49 33.60 -16.55
N ASN A 486 16.80 33.24 -17.80
CA ASN A 486 17.88 32.31 -18.13
C ASN A 486 19.25 32.99 -18.29
N ASN A 487 19.29 34.32 -18.41
CA ASN A 487 20.53 35.12 -18.50
C ASN A 487 21.11 35.48 -17.13
N ASP A 488 20.38 35.26 -16.04
CA ASP A 488 20.93 35.20 -14.69
C ASP A 488 21.90 34.01 -14.61
N ASN A 489 23.12 34.21 -15.12
CA ASN A 489 24.33 33.53 -14.70
C ASN A 489 24.63 33.95 -13.24
N ASP A 490 23.67 33.71 -12.34
CA ASP A 490 23.81 33.99 -10.93
C ASP A 490 24.88 33.05 -10.40
N LEU A 491 26.05 33.65 -10.16
CA LEU A 491 27.24 33.04 -9.58
C LEU A 491 26.98 32.38 -8.20
N ASP A 492 25.74 32.42 -7.68
CA ASP A 492 25.34 31.72 -6.47
C ASP A 492 23.84 31.34 -6.44
N SER A 493 23.39 30.44 -7.34
CA SER A 493 21.99 29.95 -7.36
C SER A 493 21.46 29.41 -6.01
N ALA A 494 22.35 28.97 -5.12
CA ALA A 494 21.99 28.53 -3.77
C ALA A 494 21.49 29.69 -2.89
N ALA A 495 22.10 30.88 -3.01
CA ALA A 495 21.69 32.06 -2.25
C ALA A 495 20.26 32.54 -2.57
N ASN A 496 19.72 32.14 -3.72
CA ASN A 496 18.35 32.47 -4.12
C ASN A 496 17.29 31.51 -3.54
N VAL A 497 17.71 30.37 -2.99
CA VAL A 497 16.82 29.35 -2.42
C VAL A 497 16.62 29.61 -0.92
N GLU A 498 15.37 29.57 -0.47
CA GLU A 498 15.06 29.77 0.95
C GLU A 498 15.60 28.60 1.78
N GLY A 499 16.45 28.92 2.76
CA GLY A 499 17.04 27.92 3.67
C GLY A 499 18.41 27.36 3.23
N GLU A 500 19.02 27.90 2.18
CA GLU A 500 20.35 27.50 1.66
C GLU A 500 21.47 28.55 1.94
N ASP A 501 21.22 29.55 2.79
CA ASP A 501 22.24 30.54 3.20
C ASP A 501 23.35 29.86 4.04
N GLY A 502 24.57 29.73 3.50
CA GLY A 502 25.70 29.01 4.13
C GLY A 502 26.40 29.74 5.30
N PRO A 503 27.61 29.28 5.73
CA PRO A 503 27.84 28.02 6.43
C PRO A 503 27.33 28.05 7.89
N THR A 504 27.03 26.87 8.45
CA THR A 504 26.56 26.66 9.84
C THR A 504 27.65 26.96 10.88
N ALA A 505 27.97 28.23 11.10
CA ALA A 505 28.81 28.67 12.20
C ALA A 505 28.02 28.67 13.52
N TYR A 506 27.66 27.49 14.05
CA TYR A 506 27.34 27.24 15.46
C TYR A 506 27.34 25.73 15.73
N VAL A 507 28.47 25.09 15.42
CA VAL A 507 28.84 23.79 16.02
C VAL A 507 29.65 24.12 17.26
N ASP A 508 28.96 24.46 18.35
CA ASP A 508 29.66 24.71 19.61
C ASP A 508 30.08 23.35 20.22
N ASN A 509 31.37 23.05 20.11
CA ASN A 509 32.14 22.11 20.92
C ASN A 509 31.75 20.61 20.95
N LEU A 510 31.45 20.02 19.80
CA LEU A 510 31.67 18.59 19.57
C LEU A 510 32.47 18.46 18.27
N LYS A 511 33.62 17.77 18.31
CA LYS A 511 34.44 17.50 17.13
C LYS A 511 33.62 16.72 16.10
N LEU A 512 32.97 17.43 15.20
CA LEU A 512 32.57 16.92 13.90
C LEU A 512 33.85 16.50 13.18
N ARG A 513 33.87 15.29 12.61
CA ARG A 513 34.73 15.08 11.44
C ARG A 513 34.07 15.87 10.31
N ASP A 514 34.86 16.64 9.58
CA ASP A 514 34.44 17.55 8.51
C ASP A 514 33.81 16.84 7.27
N ASP A 515 33.28 15.61 7.43
CA ASP A 515 32.78 14.77 6.33
C ASP A 515 31.26 14.55 6.32
N ASP A 516 30.52 14.96 7.36
CA ASP A 516 29.07 14.74 7.46
C ASP A 516 28.28 16.06 7.31
N ASP A 517 28.16 16.54 6.08
CA ASP A 517 27.16 17.56 5.71
C ASP A 517 25.75 16.93 5.69
N ASP A 518 24.69 17.72 5.97
CA ASP A 518 23.26 17.30 5.96
C ASP A 518 22.73 16.95 4.55
N GLU A 519 23.50 16.18 3.78
CA GLU A 519 23.15 15.71 2.45
C GLU A 519 22.54 14.32 2.50
N ALA A 520 21.86 13.95 1.41
CA ALA A 520 21.06 12.73 1.37
C ALA A 520 21.89 11.46 1.70
N HIS A 521 23.20 11.51 1.44
CA HIS A 521 24.17 10.45 1.64
C HIS A 521 25.54 10.99 2.09
N PRO A 522 25.74 11.31 3.39
CA PRO A 522 26.98 11.89 3.90
C PRO A 522 28.19 10.93 3.83
N GLU A 523 27.95 9.62 3.77
CA GLU A 523 28.99 8.57 3.84
C GLU A 523 29.90 8.46 2.58
N LEU A 524 29.89 9.42 1.66
CA LEU A 524 30.60 9.36 0.37
C LEU A 524 31.87 10.21 0.26
N ASN A 525 32.30 10.89 1.33
CA ASN A 525 33.64 11.47 1.39
C ASN A 525 34.65 10.46 1.97
N VAL A 526 35.28 9.67 1.10
CA VAL A 526 36.46 8.88 1.47
C VAL A 526 37.70 9.46 0.78
N ASP A 527 38.67 9.86 1.58
CA ASP A 527 40.00 10.32 1.18
C ASP A 527 40.67 9.36 0.18
N ILE A 528 41.04 9.90 -0.99
CA ILE A 528 41.52 9.15 -2.15
C ILE A 528 43.01 8.85 -2.00
N ASN A 529 43.36 7.58 -1.78
CA ASN A 529 44.72 7.06 -1.93
C ASN A 529 44.75 5.68 -2.61
N ASP A 530 44.16 5.54 -3.82
CA ASP A 530 44.58 4.54 -4.86
C ASP A 530 43.78 4.72 -6.18
N ASP A 531 44.37 5.41 -7.17
CA ASP A 531 43.65 5.98 -8.34
C ASP A 531 43.69 5.13 -9.63
N GLY A 532 44.56 4.12 -9.71
CA GLY A 532 44.86 3.45 -11.00
C GLY A 532 43.92 2.30 -11.39
N SER A 533 43.63 1.39 -10.46
CA SER A 533 42.91 0.14 -10.76
C SER A 533 41.38 0.33 -10.77
N ARG A 534 40.84 1.18 -9.88
CA ARG A 534 39.39 1.39 -9.70
C ARG A 534 38.72 2.15 -10.83
N ARG A 535 39.36 3.19 -11.40
CA ARG A 535 38.82 3.93 -12.56
C ARG A 535 38.61 3.04 -13.78
N THR A 536 39.49 2.05 -13.95
CA THR A 536 39.41 1.10 -15.07
C THR A 536 38.21 0.17 -14.93
N ILE A 537 37.92 -0.29 -13.70
CA ILE A 537 36.75 -1.13 -13.38
C ILE A 537 35.44 -0.34 -13.50
N LEU A 538 35.36 0.88 -12.96
CA LEU A 538 34.20 1.77 -13.11
C LEU A 538 33.90 2.09 -14.58
N GLY A 539 34.93 2.36 -15.39
CA GLY A 539 34.78 2.58 -16.82
C GLY A 539 34.37 1.34 -17.62
N GLN A 540 34.59 0.13 -17.09
CA GLN A 540 34.07 -1.12 -17.65
C GLN A 540 32.62 -1.38 -17.21
N ILE A 541 32.29 -1.11 -15.94
CA ILE A 541 30.93 -1.25 -15.40
C ILE A 541 29.95 -0.25 -16.06
N MET A 542 30.36 1.00 -16.29
CA MET A 542 29.54 2.00 -17.00
C MET A 542 29.24 1.63 -18.47
N LYS A 543 29.95 0.65 -19.06
CA LYS A 543 29.66 0.12 -20.40
C LYS A 543 28.62 -1.00 -20.38
N LEU A 544 28.24 -1.49 -19.19
CA LEU A 544 27.18 -2.48 -19.05
C LEU A 544 25.82 -1.85 -19.33
N LYS A 545 24.88 -2.67 -19.77
CA LYS A 545 23.50 -2.22 -19.97
C LYS A 545 22.85 -1.90 -18.62
N PRO A 546 21.98 -0.88 -18.54
CA PRO A 546 21.09 -0.70 -17.39
C PRO A 546 20.38 -2.02 -17.06
N SER A 547 20.28 -2.34 -15.77
CA SER A 547 19.72 -3.61 -15.27
C SER A 547 20.53 -4.89 -15.52
N ALA A 548 21.86 -4.81 -15.70
CA ALA A 548 22.74 -5.99 -15.68
C ALA A 548 22.93 -6.53 -14.25
N ASN A 549 22.91 -7.86 -14.07
CA ASN A 549 23.23 -8.50 -12.79
C ASN A 549 24.73 -8.36 -12.49
N LEU A 550 25.07 -7.47 -11.55
CA LEU A 550 26.43 -7.28 -11.05
C LEU A 550 26.76 -8.33 -9.99
N SER A 551 28.01 -8.78 -9.94
CA SER A 551 28.52 -9.54 -8.80
C SER A 551 28.62 -8.63 -7.57
N ARG A 552 28.62 -9.24 -6.37
CA ARG A 552 28.72 -8.50 -5.10
C ARG A 552 29.99 -7.63 -5.02
N GLU A 553 31.09 -8.10 -5.61
CA GLU A 553 32.36 -7.38 -5.67
C GLU A 553 32.31 -6.16 -6.62
N GLU A 554 31.61 -6.28 -7.75
CA GLU A 554 31.37 -5.17 -8.68
C GLU A 554 30.40 -4.13 -8.09
N GLU A 555 29.39 -4.57 -7.35
CA GLU A 555 28.46 -3.70 -6.62
C GLU A 555 29.19 -2.89 -5.53
N GLU A 556 30.04 -3.55 -4.72
CA GLU A 556 30.85 -2.88 -3.70
C GLU A 556 31.87 -1.91 -4.33
N ALA A 557 32.51 -2.27 -5.43
CA ALA A 557 33.45 -1.39 -6.13
C ALA A 557 32.76 -0.17 -6.76
N PHE A 558 31.56 -0.35 -7.33
CA PHE A 558 30.77 0.75 -7.88
C PHE A 558 30.21 1.64 -6.76
N TYR A 559 29.71 1.06 -5.67
CA TYR A 559 29.23 1.77 -4.49
C TYR A 559 30.32 2.68 -3.90
N ASN A 560 31.54 2.15 -3.74
CA ASN A 560 32.68 2.93 -3.25
C ASN A 560 33.12 4.07 -4.20
N GLY A 561 32.68 4.05 -5.46
CA GLY A 561 32.93 5.11 -6.45
C GLY A 561 31.70 5.93 -6.82
N TYR A 562 30.52 5.61 -6.26
CA TYR A 562 29.27 6.30 -6.55
C TYR A 562 29.27 7.64 -5.83
N GLN A 563 29.17 8.73 -6.58
CA GLN A 563 28.97 10.06 -6.02
C GLN A 563 27.50 10.45 -6.17
N HIS A 564 26.79 10.48 -5.04
CA HIS A 564 25.46 11.06 -4.97
C HIS A 564 25.52 12.52 -5.45
N LYS A 565 24.49 12.95 -6.16
CA LYS A 565 24.38 14.32 -6.65
C LYS A 565 23.19 14.93 -5.92
N GLY A 566 23.43 15.97 -5.13
CA GLY A 566 22.35 16.70 -4.46
C GLY A 566 21.31 17.28 -5.43
N ALA A 567 20.13 17.58 -4.90
CA ALA A 567 19.07 18.26 -5.64
C ALA A 567 19.52 19.67 -6.08
N THR A 568 19.16 20.04 -7.30
CA THR A 568 19.53 21.32 -7.91
C THR A 568 19.06 22.51 -7.06
N THR A 569 19.90 23.53 -6.95
CA THR A 569 19.55 24.84 -6.36
C THR A 569 19.02 25.81 -7.40
N ASN A 570 19.13 25.47 -8.69
CA ASN A 570 18.64 26.31 -9.77
C ASN A 570 17.16 26.03 -10.05
N ILE A 571 16.27 26.65 -9.27
CA ILE A 571 14.83 26.35 -9.29
C ILE A 571 14.07 27.21 -10.29
N HIS A 572 13.19 26.60 -11.09
CA HIS A 572 12.28 27.33 -11.97
C HIS A 572 11.16 28.03 -11.17
N PRO A 573 10.85 29.32 -11.44
CA PRO A 573 9.87 30.09 -10.65
C PRO A 573 8.47 29.46 -10.63
N LEU A 574 8.01 28.90 -11.77
CA LEU A 574 6.73 28.19 -11.82
C LEU A 574 6.68 27.01 -10.84
N LEU A 575 7.71 26.16 -10.80
CA LEU A 575 7.76 25.01 -9.88
C LEU A 575 7.84 25.48 -8.42
N SER A 576 8.66 26.51 -8.15
CA SER A 576 8.77 27.15 -6.83
C SER A 576 7.40 27.58 -6.30
N SER A 577 6.62 28.27 -7.14
CA SER A 577 5.29 28.80 -6.79
C SER A 577 4.21 27.74 -6.55
N ARG A 578 4.52 26.44 -6.68
CA ARG A 578 3.62 25.32 -6.38
C ARG A 578 3.94 24.63 -5.06
N VAL A 579 5.00 25.05 -4.38
CA VAL A 579 5.38 24.58 -3.03
C VAL A 579 4.70 25.46 -1.98
N ASN A 580 4.05 24.85 -0.99
CA ASN A 580 3.36 25.55 0.10
C ASN A 580 3.69 24.96 1.48
N TYR A 581 2.87 24.06 2.00
CA TYR A 581 2.93 23.52 3.36
C TYR A 581 4.02 22.46 3.59
N THR A 582 4.69 22.03 2.52
CA THR A 582 5.72 20.99 2.54
C THR A 582 7.03 21.54 1.97
N GLN A 583 7.48 22.70 2.45
CA GLN A 583 8.69 23.36 1.96
C GLN A 583 9.95 22.78 2.63
N PRO A 584 10.81 22.03 1.92
CA PRO A 584 12.03 21.49 2.48
C PRO A 584 13.08 22.60 2.68
N ILE A 585 13.72 22.62 3.84
CA ILE A 585 14.88 23.47 4.15
C ILE A 585 16.02 22.63 4.76
N LYS A 586 17.28 23.08 4.60
CA LYS A 586 18.41 22.51 5.36
C LYS A 586 18.13 22.72 6.85
N PHE A 587 18.31 21.67 7.64
CA PHE A 587 17.92 21.68 9.04
C PHE A 587 18.76 22.71 9.84
N PRO A 588 18.16 23.77 10.40
CA PRO A 588 18.92 24.85 11.03
C PRO A 588 19.33 24.56 12.48
N GLY A 589 19.00 23.38 13.01
CA GLY A 589 19.06 23.05 14.43
C GLY A 589 17.74 23.31 15.16
N PHE A 590 17.48 22.55 16.23
CA PHE A 590 16.21 22.58 16.97
C PHE A 590 15.87 23.97 17.53
N SER A 591 16.83 24.63 18.18
CA SER A 591 16.60 25.95 18.81
C SER A 591 16.26 27.02 17.77
N LYS A 592 16.94 27.01 16.62
CA LYS A 592 16.71 27.98 15.55
C LYS A 592 15.40 27.73 14.80
N ALA A 593 15.03 26.46 14.62
CA ALA A 593 13.72 26.10 14.09
C ALA A 593 12.58 26.56 15.02
N GLU A 594 12.76 26.38 16.33
CA GLU A 594 11.81 26.85 17.36
C GLU A 594 11.70 28.37 17.39
N GLU A 595 12.82 29.09 17.34
CA GLU A 595 12.86 30.56 17.31
C GLU A 595 12.15 31.13 16.07
N ARG A 596 12.40 30.53 14.90
CA ARG A 596 11.75 30.94 13.64
C ARG A 596 10.26 30.65 13.64
N ASN A 597 9.83 29.55 14.27
CA ASN A 597 8.44 29.14 14.40
C ASN A 597 7.69 29.08 13.05
N ILE A 598 8.32 28.56 12.01
CA ILE A 598 7.73 28.45 10.66
C ILE A 598 7.25 27.01 10.44
N HIS A 599 5.94 26.78 10.44
CA HIS A 599 5.39 25.41 10.50
C HIS A 599 5.36 24.71 9.13
N TYR A 600 5.28 25.48 8.05
CA TYR A 600 5.33 24.97 6.67
C TYR A 600 6.74 24.60 6.20
N HIS A 601 7.78 24.97 6.97
CA HIS A 601 9.13 24.48 6.77
C HIS A 601 9.26 23.05 7.31
N MET A 602 9.94 22.20 6.57
CA MET A 602 10.19 20.82 6.95
C MET A 602 11.63 20.40 6.62
N SER A 603 12.10 19.34 7.27
CA SER A 603 13.46 18.81 7.04
C SER A 603 13.42 17.31 6.77
N SER A 604 14.31 16.85 5.90
CA SER A 604 14.49 15.44 5.58
C SER A 604 15.82 14.97 6.13
N PHE A 605 15.83 13.82 6.80
CA PHE A 605 17.00 13.28 7.49
C PHE A 605 17.28 11.85 7.00
N SER A 606 18.55 11.53 6.75
CA SER A 606 18.95 10.13 6.60
C SER A 606 18.73 9.39 7.93
N GLU A 607 18.53 8.06 7.88
CA GLU A 607 18.32 7.27 9.09
C GLU A 607 19.43 7.48 10.15
N ASN A 608 20.68 7.69 9.73
CA ASN A 608 21.81 7.88 10.64
C ASN A 608 21.74 9.24 11.35
N VAL A 609 21.46 10.31 10.60
CA VAL A 609 21.35 11.67 11.16
C VAL A 609 20.16 11.75 12.11
N ALA A 610 19.01 11.18 11.71
CA ALA A 610 17.83 11.10 12.57
C ALA A 610 18.12 10.29 13.86
N LEU A 611 18.86 9.17 13.75
CA LEU A 611 19.29 8.39 14.92
C LEU A 611 20.23 9.18 15.84
N GLN A 612 21.11 10.01 15.28
CA GLN A 612 22.00 10.86 16.06
C GLN A 612 21.20 11.91 16.83
N HIS A 613 20.26 12.61 16.19
CA HIS A 613 19.37 13.54 16.87
C HIS A 613 18.54 12.85 17.96
N LEU A 614 18.03 11.66 17.69
CA LEU A 614 17.28 10.88 18.69
C LEU A 614 18.14 10.49 19.90
N ARG A 615 19.43 10.24 19.71
CA ARG A 615 20.36 9.90 20.81
C ARG A 615 20.79 11.13 21.61
N GLN A 616 20.99 12.26 20.95
CA GLN A 616 21.58 13.46 21.55
C GLN A 616 20.51 14.41 22.10
N ASN A 617 19.43 14.65 21.35
CA ASN A 617 18.40 15.65 21.63
C ASN A 617 16.97 15.09 21.42
N PRO A 618 16.58 13.99 22.10
CA PRO A 618 15.30 13.32 21.85
C PRO A 618 14.08 14.20 22.16
N ILE A 619 14.16 15.05 23.20
CA ILE A 619 13.03 15.87 23.64
C ILE A 619 12.79 17.01 22.65
N GLU A 620 13.87 17.64 22.21
CA GLU A 620 13.87 18.69 21.21
C GLU A 620 13.33 18.18 19.88
N PHE A 621 13.68 16.95 19.50
CA PHE A 621 13.16 16.33 18.28
C PHE A 621 11.64 16.11 18.36
N VAL A 622 11.13 15.62 19.50
CA VAL A 622 9.69 15.52 19.75
C VAL A 622 9.01 16.90 19.70
N ASN A 623 9.62 17.93 20.28
CA ASN A 623 9.07 19.29 20.27
C ASN A 623 9.06 19.92 18.87
N TYR A 624 10.07 19.66 18.05
CA TYR A 624 10.10 20.05 16.65
C TYR A 624 8.93 19.41 15.88
N ASN A 625 8.72 18.11 16.05
CA ASN A 625 7.67 17.35 15.35
C ASN A 625 6.23 17.74 15.75
N LYS A 626 6.04 18.45 16.87
CA LYS A 626 4.72 19.02 17.22
C LYS A 626 4.29 20.18 16.33
N ARG A 627 5.23 20.81 15.61
CA ARG A 627 4.98 22.03 14.82
C ARG A 627 5.31 21.83 13.35
N GLN A 628 6.40 21.11 13.07
CA GLN A 628 6.95 20.95 11.74
C GLN A 628 6.97 19.48 11.32
N LEU A 629 7.04 19.25 10.01
CA LEU A 629 7.19 17.91 9.45
C LEU A 629 8.66 17.48 9.43
N SER A 630 8.88 16.20 9.72
CA SER A 630 10.14 15.50 9.51
C SER A 630 9.93 14.32 8.56
N ARG A 631 10.79 14.24 7.54
CA ARG A 631 10.95 13.05 6.73
C ARG A 631 12.20 12.29 7.15
N VAL A 632 12.11 10.97 7.32
CA VAL A 632 13.26 10.08 7.53
C VAL A 632 13.30 9.08 6.38
N TYR A 633 14.47 8.82 5.82
CA TYR A 633 14.63 7.88 4.70
C TYR A 633 15.86 6.97 4.89
N PRO A 634 15.90 5.81 4.21
CA PRO A 634 16.96 4.83 4.39
C PRO A 634 18.32 5.37 3.92
N LYS A 635 19.40 4.98 4.58
CA LYS A 635 20.76 5.34 4.12
C LYS A 635 21.12 4.64 2.81
N GLY A 636 22.02 5.27 2.05
CA GLY A 636 22.52 4.75 0.76
C GLY A 636 23.19 3.38 0.82
N GLY A 637 23.79 3.02 1.96
CA GLY A 637 24.40 1.70 2.16
C GLY A 637 23.43 0.52 2.10
N ARG A 638 22.11 0.77 2.08
CA ARG A 638 21.07 -0.26 1.91
C ARG A 638 20.82 -0.56 0.43
N VAL A 639 21.87 -1.01 -0.26
CA VAL A 639 21.86 -1.27 -1.70
C VAL A 639 20.83 -2.35 -2.11
N ASP A 640 20.53 -3.26 -1.19
CA ASP A 640 19.54 -4.33 -1.31
C ASP A 640 18.10 -3.84 -1.09
N SER A 641 17.90 -2.54 -0.84
CA SER A 641 16.63 -1.94 -0.49
C SER A 641 16.02 -2.47 0.82
N SER A 642 16.85 -2.96 1.76
CA SER A 642 16.40 -3.26 3.12
C SER A 642 15.85 -2.03 3.83
N ASN A 643 14.98 -2.23 4.82
CA ASN A 643 14.41 -1.16 5.62
C ASN A 643 15.03 -1.08 7.03
N TYR A 644 14.96 0.10 7.62
CA TYR A 644 15.21 0.33 9.05
C TYR A 644 13.90 0.18 9.84
N MET A 645 13.97 0.00 11.16
CA MET A 645 12.78 -0.11 12.00
C MET A 645 12.08 1.26 12.16
N PRO A 646 10.85 1.44 11.64
CA PRO A 646 10.21 2.76 11.60
C PRO A 646 9.75 3.25 12.99
N GLN A 647 9.43 2.31 13.90
CA GLN A 647 8.99 2.62 15.26
C GLN A 647 9.94 3.55 16.02
N ILE A 648 11.25 3.43 15.76
CA ILE A 648 12.28 4.25 16.42
C ILE A 648 12.01 5.74 16.17
N PHE A 649 11.61 6.10 14.95
CA PHE A 649 11.35 7.48 14.56
C PHE A 649 9.91 7.92 14.84
N TRP A 650 8.94 7.00 14.75
CA TRP A 650 7.57 7.28 15.22
C TRP A 650 7.54 7.64 16.71
N ASN A 651 8.39 7.02 17.53
CA ASN A 651 8.53 7.38 18.95
C ASN A 651 9.01 8.83 19.16
N ALA A 652 9.71 9.41 18.19
CA ALA A 652 10.15 10.80 18.19
C ALA A 652 9.10 11.75 17.57
N GLY A 653 7.97 11.22 17.09
CA GLY A 653 6.94 12.00 16.39
C GLY A 653 7.24 12.27 14.91
N CYS A 654 8.26 11.65 14.31
CA CYS A 654 8.54 11.85 12.88
C CYS A 654 7.36 11.33 12.05
N GLN A 655 6.82 12.19 11.19
CA GLN A 655 5.58 11.94 10.46
C GLN A 655 5.83 11.09 9.22
N MET A 656 6.82 11.45 8.40
CA MET A 656 7.09 10.78 7.12
C MET A 656 8.30 9.85 7.24
N VAL A 657 8.09 8.68 7.81
CA VAL A 657 9.14 7.66 7.97
C VAL A 657 9.13 6.75 6.73
N SER A 658 9.85 7.17 5.69
CA SER A 658 9.84 6.56 4.36
C SER A 658 10.55 5.21 4.32
N LEU A 659 9.87 4.20 3.76
CA LEU A 659 10.39 2.83 3.58
C LEU A 659 10.41 2.41 2.10
N ASN A 660 11.25 1.44 1.77
CA ASN A 660 11.30 0.76 0.47
C ASN A 660 10.16 -0.27 0.38
N PHE A 661 9.08 0.07 -0.32
CA PHE A 661 7.86 -0.75 -0.43
C PHE A 661 8.08 -2.07 -1.19
N GLN A 662 9.04 -2.11 -2.11
CA GLN A 662 9.39 -3.31 -2.85
C GLN A 662 9.99 -4.43 -1.99
N THR A 663 10.36 -4.15 -0.73
CA THR A 663 10.99 -5.11 0.18
C THR A 663 10.01 -5.50 1.31
N PRO A 664 9.45 -6.73 1.31
CA PRO A 664 8.47 -7.17 2.31
C PRO A 664 9.13 -7.66 3.62
N ASP A 665 10.11 -6.92 4.12
CA ASP A 665 10.81 -7.22 5.37
C ASP A 665 9.99 -6.88 6.62
N LEU A 666 10.51 -7.20 7.81
CA LEU A 666 9.82 -6.96 9.08
C LEU A 666 9.38 -5.48 9.27
N PRO A 667 10.22 -4.46 8.98
CA PRO A 667 9.79 -3.07 8.97
C PRO A 667 8.56 -2.80 8.09
N MET A 668 8.52 -3.34 6.87
CA MET A 668 7.39 -3.16 5.96
C MET A 668 6.13 -3.84 6.48
N GLN A 669 6.24 -5.05 7.04
CA GLN A 669 5.11 -5.74 7.65
C GLN A 669 4.53 -4.96 8.84
N LEU A 670 5.39 -4.35 9.66
CA LEU A 670 4.97 -3.46 10.75
C LEU A 670 4.27 -2.21 10.21
N ASN A 671 4.78 -1.64 9.13
CA ASN A 671 4.18 -0.47 8.46
C ASN A 671 2.76 -0.78 7.96
N LEU A 672 2.61 -1.86 7.18
CA LEU A 672 1.31 -2.28 6.64
C LEU A 672 0.31 -2.59 7.75
N GLY A 673 0.71 -3.37 8.76
CA GLY A 673 -0.18 -3.68 9.88
C GLY A 673 -0.58 -2.47 10.73
N LYS A 674 0.29 -1.46 10.84
CA LYS A 674 -0.03 -0.22 11.56
C LYS A 674 -1.00 0.68 10.78
N PHE A 675 -0.76 0.86 9.48
CA PHE A 675 -1.54 1.76 8.63
C PHE A 675 -2.83 1.14 8.09
N GLU A 676 -3.10 -0.15 8.33
CA GLU A 676 -4.41 -0.76 8.08
C GLU A 676 -5.53 -0.14 8.96
N TYR A 677 -5.18 0.30 10.16
CA TYR A 677 -6.11 0.98 11.07
C TYR A 677 -6.52 2.36 10.56
N ASN A 678 -7.54 2.95 11.18
CA ASN A 678 -8.08 4.26 10.84
C ASN A 678 -8.59 4.34 9.38
N GLY A 679 -9.17 3.25 8.87
CA GLY A 679 -9.74 3.23 7.52
C GLY A 679 -8.72 3.06 6.41
N ASN A 680 -7.53 2.54 6.68
CA ASN A 680 -6.43 2.47 5.71
C ASN A 680 -6.16 3.83 5.03
N CYS A 681 -6.34 4.92 5.78
CA CYS A 681 -6.24 6.28 5.26
C CYS A 681 -4.80 6.71 4.92
N GLY A 682 -3.82 5.92 5.37
CA GLY A 682 -2.39 6.21 5.35
C GLY A 682 -1.96 7.14 6.47
#